data_AF-A0A6Q2YHU6-F1
#
_entry.id   AF-A0A6Q2YHU6-F1
#
_cell.length_a   1.000
_cell.length_b   1.000
_cell.length_c   1.000
_cell.angle_alpha   90.00
_cell.angle_beta   90.00
_cell.angle_gamma   90.00
#
_symmetry.space_group_name_H-M   'P 1'
#
loop_
_entity.id
_entity.type
_entity.pdbx_description
1 polymer ?
#
loop_
_entity_poly.entity_id
_entity_poly.type
_entity_poly.pdbx_seq_one_letter_code
_entity_poly.pdbx_strand_id
1 'polypeptide(L)'
;MASKRQTRHDTPIKCRDIFKPIKHLKWDLNHLPEQDNYMKKKGLRNLTKGIAGIGKTVSVQKVILDWAEGTANQDIHFIFPLPFRDLNLKKDQYSLMTLLSHYFPETEEIDRMEDGGTKMVFIFDGLDECRLPLDFKNNKKIFDATEPTSVDVLLTNLIEGNLLPSALLWITTRPAAANQIPPEYVDQFTEIRGFSEPQKEEYFRKKITDQNLATEIIKHIKTSRSLHIMCHIPVFCWISATVLEIMLKEAEKDAIPKTLTQMNVHFLLMQVSVKNMKYNKSTETNPKELSQSDKDMILKLSKLAFQQLQKGNLIFYEEDLRECGIDVLEASEYSALCTEIFKEESGLNQEKVFSFVHLTIQEFLAAVHSLESCLGKNKDVFSPSSDYNKVGKSELSELHRTAVNHALESENGHLDLFLRFLLGLSLESNQNLLQGILTQTGSTTQSNEETVKRTVEYLSGMIKKESSPERIINLFHCLNELGANSLVEERQISLQSETLYGTKLEPHQCSAITYLLLMSEEVLGEFNLKRYNTTEAGYQRLLPVVKTCKRALLDDCGLTHKSCETLASALQTPDSPLTELDLSYNHVEDRGVELLCPALTSPFCNIQTLILDGCGLTYKSCETLASALQTQKCPLRGLDLSYNHLKDRGVELLCAEPTSPLFSIQTLVLGYCGLTEVCCSDLASILRSPNSQLKQLELKDNDLKDSGVKLLSAGLEDPSCKLQTLGLSGCLVTEEGCAALASALRSNPSHLRKLDLSYNHPGDSGVRLLSAGLEDPHRIMEKLDLDHGGEFRMKSGPRKYACEVILDPNTAARTLSLSDQNKTVTSGEKQPFPDHPERFQCWEQVLCKEGLSGRHYWELEWSEGGAGIAVTYEAINRKGWGCDSWLGSNDKSWSLICSGNSYTAWYNNKRTTIPELPSSSWSNRVGVYLDWPAGTLSFYRVSSDTLIHLHTFHSTFIEPLYPGFFVGPGSSVSLCQVV
;
A
#
# COMPACT_ATOMS: atom_id res chain seq x y z
N MET A 1 8.84 -7.59 -19.64
CA MET A 1 8.59 -6.45 -20.55
C MET A 1 7.51 -5.54 -19.98
N ALA A 2 7.85 -4.29 -19.65
CA ALA A 2 6.91 -3.31 -19.12
C ALA A 2 6.17 -2.61 -20.27
N SER A 3 5.00 -3.12 -20.64
CA SER A 3 4.03 -2.33 -21.41
C SER A 3 3.38 -1.32 -20.46
N LYS A 4 3.41 -0.05 -20.83
CA LYS A 4 2.75 1.07 -20.15
C LYS A 4 1.30 0.70 -19.84
N ARG A 5 1.00 0.30 -18.59
CA ARG A 5 -0.38 0.24 -18.08
C ARG A 5 -0.90 1.67 -18.04
N GLN A 6 -1.65 2.07 -19.06
CA GLN A 6 -2.63 3.15 -18.88
C GLN A 6 -3.55 2.71 -17.74
N THR A 7 -3.56 3.47 -16.65
CA THR A 7 -4.49 3.31 -15.52
C THR A 7 -5.91 3.57 -16.02
N ARG A 8 -6.56 2.54 -16.55
CA ARG A 8 -8.02 2.51 -16.70
C ARG A 8 -8.60 2.13 -15.34
N HIS A 9 -9.60 2.87 -14.87
CA HIS A 9 -10.31 2.54 -13.63
C HIS A 9 -11.01 1.17 -13.78
N ASP A 10 -10.62 0.21 -12.95
CA ASP A 10 -11.25 -1.11 -12.90
C ASP A 10 -12.69 -0.98 -12.42
N THR A 11 -13.65 -1.57 -13.13
CA THR A 11 -15.08 -1.53 -12.77
C THR A 11 -15.55 -2.90 -12.29
N PRO A 12 -16.15 -3.03 -11.11
CA PRO A 12 -16.75 -4.29 -10.66
C PRO A 12 -17.83 -4.78 -11.62
N ILE A 13 -17.79 -6.07 -11.97
CA ILE A 13 -18.78 -6.73 -12.84
C ILE A 13 -19.34 -7.96 -12.14
N LYS A 14 -20.63 -8.23 -12.34
CA LYS A 14 -21.26 -9.49 -11.89
C LYS A 14 -21.05 -10.55 -12.96
N CYS A 15 -20.79 -11.80 -12.56
CA CYS A 15 -20.55 -12.90 -13.49
C CYS A 15 -21.66 -13.07 -14.56
N ARG A 16 -22.94 -12.93 -14.17
CA ARG A 16 -24.09 -12.95 -15.11
C ARG A 16 -24.11 -11.85 -16.18
N ASP A 17 -23.34 -10.79 -15.98
CA ASP A 17 -23.23 -9.66 -16.91
C ASP A 17 -21.98 -9.78 -17.81
N ILE A 18 -21.25 -10.91 -17.76
CA ILE A 18 -20.00 -11.12 -18.53
C ILE A 18 -20.18 -10.97 -20.05
N PHE A 19 -21.40 -11.20 -20.54
CA PHE A 19 -21.79 -11.10 -21.95
C PHE A 19 -22.34 -9.72 -22.34
N LYS A 20 -22.35 -8.74 -21.43
CA LYS A 20 -22.87 -7.39 -21.67
C LYS A 20 -21.72 -6.38 -21.79
N PRO A 21 -21.73 -5.50 -22.82
CA PRO A 21 -20.71 -4.46 -22.94
C PRO A 21 -20.78 -3.44 -21.79
N ILE A 22 -19.62 -3.02 -21.28
CA ILE A 22 -19.50 -2.04 -20.18
C ILE A 22 -20.00 -0.66 -20.66
N LYS A 23 -20.81 0.02 -19.83
CA LYS A 23 -21.57 1.25 -20.19
C LYS A 23 -20.75 2.41 -20.79
N HIS A 24 -19.43 2.49 -20.58
CA HIS A 24 -18.59 3.52 -21.19
C HIS A 24 -18.30 3.30 -22.69
N LEU A 25 -18.46 2.07 -23.21
CA LEU A 25 -18.35 1.77 -24.65
C LEU A 25 -19.62 2.13 -25.45
N LYS A 26 -20.73 2.47 -24.79
CA LYS A 26 -21.97 2.87 -25.46
C LYS A 26 -21.90 4.24 -26.14
N TRP A 27 -20.98 5.12 -25.73
CA TRP A 27 -20.87 6.45 -26.32
C TRP A 27 -20.27 6.43 -27.74
N ASP A 28 -19.25 5.60 -27.98
CA ASP A 28 -18.55 5.55 -29.26
C ASP A 28 -19.30 4.75 -30.35
N LEU A 29 -20.06 3.72 -29.97
CA LEU A 29 -20.82 2.90 -30.94
C LEU A 29 -22.04 3.60 -31.55
N ASN A 30 -22.58 4.61 -30.87
CA ASN A 30 -23.78 5.34 -31.34
C ASN A 30 -23.47 6.47 -32.34
N HIS A 31 -22.19 6.77 -32.61
CA HIS A 31 -21.76 7.88 -33.48
C HIS A 31 -21.02 7.42 -34.75
N LEU A 32 -20.98 6.11 -35.05
CA LEU A 32 -20.36 5.58 -36.26
C LEU A 32 -21.31 5.69 -37.48
N PRO A 33 -20.81 6.14 -38.66
CA PRO A 33 -21.59 6.20 -39.89
C PRO A 33 -22.21 4.86 -40.27
N GLU A 34 -23.36 4.87 -40.96
CA GLU A 34 -24.09 3.66 -41.40
C GLU A 34 -23.28 2.70 -42.29
N GLN A 35 -22.10 3.11 -42.78
CA GLN A 35 -21.17 2.28 -43.55
C GLN A 35 -20.32 1.31 -42.71
N ASP A 36 -20.22 1.48 -41.38
CA ASP A 36 -19.50 0.55 -40.47
C ASP A 36 -20.42 -0.54 -39.89
N ASN A 37 -21.27 -1.10 -40.75
CA ASN A 37 -22.25 -2.13 -40.38
C ASN A 37 -21.59 -3.48 -39.94
N TYR A 38 -20.30 -3.65 -40.19
CA TYR A 38 -19.51 -4.82 -39.80
C TYR A 38 -19.23 -4.85 -38.28
N MET A 39 -18.97 -3.68 -37.66
CA MET A 39 -18.69 -3.57 -36.23
C MET A 39 -19.96 -3.67 -35.37
N LYS A 40 -21.15 -3.42 -35.95
CA LYS A 40 -22.45 -3.59 -35.27
C LYS A 40 -22.91 -5.06 -35.16
N LYS A 41 -22.31 -5.98 -35.93
CA LYS A 41 -22.67 -7.41 -35.96
C LYS A 41 -21.69 -8.33 -35.21
N LYS A 42 -20.59 -7.80 -34.68
CA LYS A 42 -19.58 -8.60 -33.96
C LYS A 42 -20.01 -8.82 -32.50
N GLY A 43 -20.12 -10.07 -32.08
CA GLY A 43 -20.39 -10.44 -30.69
C GLY A 43 -19.23 -10.08 -29.74
N LEU A 44 -19.48 -10.03 -28.44
CA LEU A 44 -18.47 -9.69 -27.44
C LEU A 44 -17.47 -10.86 -27.23
N ARG A 45 -16.17 -10.59 -27.32
CA ARG A 45 -15.08 -11.48 -26.91
C ARG A 45 -14.52 -11.06 -25.55
N ASN A 46 -14.82 -11.85 -24.51
CA ASN A 46 -14.36 -11.60 -23.16
C ASN A 46 -13.25 -12.59 -22.77
N LEU A 47 -12.12 -12.09 -22.30
CA LEU A 47 -11.03 -12.89 -21.76
C LEU A 47 -10.88 -12.65 -20.26
N THR A 48 -11.21 -13.68 -19.47
CA THR A 48 -11.12 -13.66 -18.01
C THR A 48 -9.81 -14.27 -17.52
N LYS A 49 -9.04 -13.48 -16.76
CA LYS A 49 -7.80 -13.91 -16.12
C LYS A 49 -8.03 -14.26 -14.66
N GLY A 50 -7.27 -15.21 -14.14
CA GLY A 50 -7.25 -15.51 -12.71
C GLY A 50 -6.21 -16.56 -12.35
N ILE A 51 -5.64 -16.46 -11.15
CA ILE A 51 -4.64 -17.42 -10.65
C ILE A 51 -5.23 -18.84 -10.47
N ALA A 52 -4.37 -19.83 -10.24
CA ALA A 52 -4.83 -21.20 -9.98
C ALA A 52 -5.76 -21.25 -8.76
N GLY A 53 -6.82 -22.05 -8.83
CA GLY A 53 -7.76 -22.24 -7.73
C GLY A 53 -8.71 -21.09 -7.42
N ILE A 54 -8.62 -19.98 -8.17
CA ILE A 54 -9.42 -18.76 -7.90
C ILE A 54 -10.92 -18.91 -8.24
N GLY A 55 -11.31 -19.96 -8.94
CA GLY A 55 -12.71 -20.25 -9.30
C GLY A 55 -13.12 -19.92 -10.74
N LYS A 56 -12.19 -19.93 -11.71
CA LYS A 56 -12.49 -19.70 -13.14
C LYS A 56 -13.53 -20.70 -13.69
N THR A 57 -13.21 -21.99 -13.68
CA THR A 57 -14.10 -23.08 -14.13
C THR A 57 -15.42 -23.12 -13.35
N VAL A 58 -15.38 -22.89 -12.04
CA VAL A 58 -16.61 -22.82 -11.22
C VAL A 58 -17.51 -21.66 -11.64
N SER A 59 -16.93 -20.52 -12.04
CA SER A 59 -17.70 -19.38 -12.55
C SER A 59 -18.37 -19.69 -13.89
N VAL A 60 -17.67 -20.40 -14.78
CA VAL A 60 -18.23 -20.92 -16.04
C VAL A 60 -19.40 -21.87 -15.76
N GLN A 61 -19.18 -22.87 -14.91
CA GLN A 61 -20.21 -23.83 -14.51
C GLN A 61 -21.43 -23.14 -13.89
N LYS A 62 -21.22 -22.13 -13.05
CA LYS A 62 -22.31 -21.38 -12.41
C LYS A 62 -23.17 -20.64 -13.43
N VAL A 63 -22.56 -20.02 -14.45
CA VAL A 63 -23.28 -19.32 -15.52
C VAL A 63 -24.08 -20.31 -16.38
N ILE A 64 -23.50 -21.46 -16.71
CA ILE A 64 -24.19 -22.53 -17.46
C ILE A 64 -25.37 -23.04 -16.64
N LEU A 65 -25.19 -23.29 -15.34
CA LEU A 65 -26.25 -23.74 -14.44
C LEU A 65 -27.38 -22.71 -14.33
N ASP A 66 -27.06 -21.43 -14.13
CA ASP A 66 -28.06 -20.36 -14.06
C ASP A 66 -28.85 -20.22 -15.37
N TRP A 67 -28.20 -20.42 -16.51
CA TRP A 67 -28.86 -20.43 -17.81
C TRP A 67 -29.79 -21.65 -17.96
N ALA A 68 -29.31 -22.85 -17.62
CA ALA A 68 -30.07 -24.08 -17.71
C ALA A 68 -31.29 -24.11 -16.75
N GLU A 69 -31.16 -23.53 -15.56
CA GLU A 69 -32.23 -23.42 -14.56
C GLU A 69 -33.21 -22.26 -14.84
N GLY A 70 -32.97 -21.43 -15.86
CA GLY A 70 -33.85 -20.31 -16.20
C GLY A 70 -33.65 -19.05 -15.33
N THR A 71 -32.60 -18.97 -14.53
CA THR A 71 -32.43 -17.91 -13.52
C THR A 71 -31.71 -16.66 -14.05
N ALA A 72 -30.86 -16.80 -15.08
CA ALA A 72 -30.15 -15.70 -15.74
C ALA A 72 -29.92 -15.97 -17.23
N ASN A 73 -29.52 -14.93 -17.98
CA ASN A 73 -29.05 -15.00 -19.38
C ASN A 73 -30.01 -15.70 -20.37
N GLN A 74 -31.32 -15.62 -20.12
CA GLN A 74 -32.37 -16.22 -20.97
C GLN A 74 -32.52 -15.56 -22.34
N ASP A 75 -31.79 -14.48 -22.61
CA ASP A 75 -31.66 -13.92 -23.95
C ASP A 75 -30.69 -14.70 -24.85
N ILE A 76 -29.96 -15.67 -24.29
CA ILE A 76 -29.03 -16.56 -24.97
C ILE A 76 -29.75 -17.87 -25.31
N HIS A 77 -29.71 -18.27 -26.58
CA HIS A 77 -30.42 -19.45 -27.08
C HIS A 77 -29.58 -20.72 -26.92
N PHE A 78 -28.26 -20.62 -27.12
CA PHE A 78 -27.35 -21.76 -27.01
C PHE A 78 -26.06 -21.35 -26.29
N ILE A 79 -25.58 -22.23 -25.41
CA ILE A 79 -24.27 -22.14 -24.78
C ILE A 79 -23.49 -23.42 -25.11
N PHE A 80 -22.33 -23.26 -25.76
CA PHE A 80 -21.41 -24.34 -26.12
C PHE A 80 -20.16 -24.27 -25.23
N PRO A 81 -20.12 -25.02 -24.12
CA PRO A 81 -18.91 -25.13 -23.31
C PRO A 81 -17.89 -26.05 -23.98
N LEU A 82 -16.72 -25.52 -24.32
CA LEU A 82 -15.64 -26.22 -24.99
C LEU A 82 -14.32 -26.02 -24.22
N PRO A 83 -14.04 -26.84 -23.20
CA PRO A 83 -12.77 -26.81 -22.49
C PRO A 83 -11.58 -27.04 -23.44
N PHE A 84 -10.50 -26.25 -23.32
CA PHE A 84 -9.32 -26.42 -24.17
C PHE A 84 -8.67 -27.81 -24.01
N ARG A 85 -8.74 -28.37 -22.79
CA ARG A 85 -8.32 -29.76 -22.51
C ARG A 85 -8.99 -30.78 -23.42
N ASP A 86 -10.25 -30.58 -23.78
CA ASP A 86 -11.01 -31.50 -24.61
C ASP A 86 -10.67 -31.29 -26.09
N LEU A 87 -10.52 -30.03 -26.48
CA LEU A 87 -10.15 -29.64 -27.85
C LEU A 87 -8.76 -30.15 -28.25
N ASN A 88 -7.85 -30.28 -27.29
CA ASN A 88 -6.51 -30.85 -27.51
C ASN A 88 -6.52 -32.30 -28.04
N LEU A 89 -7.60 -33.05 -27.79
CA LEU A 89 -7.72 -34.46 -28.20
C LEU A 89 -8.13 -34.63 -29.66
N LYS A 90 -8.56 -33.55 -30.31
CA LYS A 90 -9.11 -33.57 -31.67
C LYS A 90 -7.99 -33.30 -32.68
N LYS A 91 -7.44 -34.39 -33.22
CA LYS A 91 -6.35 -34.36 -34.21
C LYS A 91 -6.84 -34.43 -35.66
N ASP A 92 -8.08 -34.86 -35.88
CA ASP A 92 -8.69 -34.94 -37.21
C ASP A 92 -9.19 -33.58 -37.72
N GLN A 93 -9.63 -33.54 -38.98
CA GLN A 93 -10.28 -32.36 -39.56
C GLN A 93 -11.77 -32.35 -39.27
N TYR A 94 -12.28 -31.21 -38.80
CA TYR A 94 -13.67 -30.97 -38.47
C TYR A 94 -14.14 -29.67 -39.12
N SER A 95 -15.39 -29.64 -39.57
CA SER A 95 -16.12 -28.37 -39.69
C SER A 95 -16.61 -27.93 -38.31
N LEU A 96 -16.99 -26.66 -38.15
CA LEU A 96 -17.55 -26.18 -36.88
C LEU A 96 -18.81 -26.97 -36.51
N MET A 97 -19.68 -27.24 -37.49
CA MET A 97 -20.93 -27.98 -37.26
C MET A 97 -20.65 -29.43 -36.83
N THR A 98 -19.72 -30.12 -37.50
CA THR A 98 -19.33 -31.49 -37.12
C THR A 98 -18.61 -31.56 -35.78
N LEU A 99 -17.88 -30.50 -35.40
CA LEU A 99 -17.25 -30.43 -34.09
C LEU A 99 -18.32 -30.28 -33.00
N LEU A 100 -19.33 -29.44 -33.23
CA LEU A 100 -20.44 -29.27 -32.30
C LEU A 100 -21.31 -30.50 -32.19
N SER A 101 -21.67 -31.16 -33.30
CA SER A 101 -22.44 -32.41 -33.25
C SER A 101 -21.69 -33.54 -32.56
N HIS A 102 -20.34 -33.54 -32.62
CA HIS A 102 -19.52 -34.50 -31.87
C HIS A 102 -19.64 -34.33 -30.36
N TYR A 103 -19.66 -33.09 -29.85
CA TYR A 103 -19.77 -32.82 -28.41
C TYR A 103 -21.21 -32.74 -27.91
N PHE A 104 -22.14 -32.38 -28.79
CA PHE A 104 -23.55 -32.12 -28.50
C PHE A 104 -24.40 -32.74 -29.62
N PRO A 105 -24.66 -34.06 -29.59
CA PRO A 105 -25.38 -34.77 -30.64
C PRO A 105 -26.77 -34.16 -30.93
N GLU A 106 -27.38 -33.51 -29.95
CA GLU A 106 -28.66 -32.81 -30.06
C GLU A 106 -28.62 -31.57 -30.97
N THR A 107 -27.43 -31.17 -31.44
CA THR A 107 -27.24 -30.02 -32.33
C THR A 107 -27.43 -30.37 -33.81
N GLU A 108 -27.59 -31.66 -34.18
CA GLU A 108 -27.85 -32.09 -35.56
C GLU A 108 -29.18 -31.54 -36.14
N GLU A 109 -30.10 -31.07 -35.27
CA GLU A 109 -31.39 -30.45 -35.68
C GLU A 109 -31.31 -28.92 -35.91
N ILE A 110 -30.15 -28.28 -35.72
CA ILE A 110 -30.01 -26.82 -35.85
C ILE A 110 -29.70 -26.46 -37.32
N ASP A 111 -30.75 -26.40 -38.15
CA ASP A 111 -30.65 -26.20 -39.61
C ASP A 111 -30.03 -24.83 -40.03
N ARG A 112 -29.97 -23.81 -39.15
CA ARG A 112 -29.46 -22.45 -39.51
C ARG A 112 -28.82 -21.70 -38.33
N MET A 113 -27.52 -21.90 -38.08
CA MET A 113 -26.76 -21.09 -37.11
C MET A 113 -26.41 -19.67 -37.62
N GLU A 114 -26.54 -19.39 -38.93
CA GLU A 114 -26.03 -18.15 -39.55
C GLU A 114 -27.05 -17.00 -39.65
N ASP A 115 -28.33 -17.20 -39.28
CA ASP A 115 -29.43 -16.25 -39.56
C ASP A 115 -29.45 -14.99 -38.66
N GLY A 116 -28.44 -14.78 -37.81
CA GLY A 116 -28.25 -13.56 -37.01
C GLY A 116 -29.28 -13.28 -35.90
N GLY A 117 -30.41 -14.00 -35.89
CA GLY A 117 -31.44 -13.94 -34.84
C GLY A 117 -31.14 -14.79 -33.60
N THR A 118 -30.26 -15.79 -33.74
CA THR A 118 -29.91 -16.75 -32.68
C THR A 118 -28.68 -16.27 -31.91
N LYS A 119 -28.85 -15.91 -30.64
CA LYS A 119 -27.74 -15.57 -29.75
C LYS A 119 -27.06 -16.84 -29.24
N MET A 120 -25.82 -17.05 -29.66
CA MET A 120 -24.98 -18.18 -29.28
C MET A 120 -23.78 -17.71 -28.46
N VAL A 121 -23.39 -18.51 -27.47
CA VAL A 121 -22.19 -18.32 -26.66
C VAL A 121 -21.27 -19.52 -26.82
N PHE A 122 -19.99 -19.26 -27.08
CA PHE A 122 -18.92 -20.25 -26.96
C PHE A 122 -18.10 -19.94 -25.71
N ILE A 123 -17.96 -20.93 -24.83
CA ILE A 123 -17.14 -20.79 -23.62
C ILE A 123 -15.91 -21.68 -23.75
N PHE A 124 -14.74 -21.05 -23.88
CA PHE A 124 -13.46 -21.75 -23.94
C PHE A 124 -12.75 -21.69 -22.57
N ASP A 125 -12.91 -22.75 -21.78
CA ASP A 125 -12.35 -22.82 -20.42
C ASP A 125 -10.90 -23.35 -20.45
N GLY A 126 -9.98 -22.66 -19.78
CA GLY A 126 -8.61 -23.15 -19.53
C GLY A 126 -7.63 -22.98 -20.69
N LEU A 127 -7.49 -21.78 -21.27
CA LEU A 127 -6.48 -21.51 -22.32
C LEU A 127 -5.04 -21.85 -21.89
N ASP A 128 -4.72 -21.77 -20.59
CA ASP A 128 -3.44 -22.23 -20.06
C ASP A 128 -3.17 -23.74 -20.22
N GLU A 129 -4.19 -24.51 -20.58
CA GLU A 129 -4.11 -25.93 -20.90
C GLU A 129 -4.09 -26.19 -22.41
N CYS A 130 -4.18 -25.15 -23.25
CA CYS A 130 -4.19 -25.28 -24.70
C CYS A 130 -2.82 -25.75 -25.22
N ARG A 131 -2.83 -26.81 -26.04
CA ARG A 131 -1.65 -27.32 -26.76
C ARG A 131 -1.71 -27.05 -28.26
N LEU A 132 -2.80 -26.46 -28.74
CA LEU A 132 -2.96 -26.06 -30.14
C LEU A 132 -2.08 -24.84 -30.44
N PRO A 133 -1.51 -24.71 -31.65
CA PRO A 133 -0.61 -23.60 -32.00
C PRO A 133 -1.21 -22.19 -31.86
N LEU A 134 -2.52 -22.05 -32.05
CA LEU A 134 -3.29 -20.81 -32.14
C LEU A 134 -2.63 -19.79 -33.07
N ASP A 135 -2.30 -20.20 -34.29
CA ASP A 135 -1.57 -19.37 -35.24
C ASP A 135 -2.47 -18.35 -35.97
N PHE A 136 -2.79 -17.25 -35.28
CA PHE A 136 -3.59 -16.14 -35.82
C PHE A 136 -2.98 -15.47 -37.08
N LYS A 137 -1.70 -15.71 -37.39
CA LYS A 137 -1.01 -15.08 -38.54
C LYS A 137 -1.06 -15.94 -39.79
N ASN A 138 -0.79 -17.23 -39.66
CA ASN A 138 -0.64 -18.13 -40.81
C ASN A 138 -1.87 -19.01 -41.06
N ASN A 139 -2.80 -19.11 -40.11
CA ASN A 139 -4.01 -19.93 -40.30
C ASN A 139 -4.90 -19.38 -41.43
N LYS A 140 -5.44 -20.31 -42.22
CA LYS A 140 -6.38 -20.02 -43.32
C LYS A 140 -7.61 -19.31 -42.75
N LYS A 141 -8.01 -18.19 -43.36
CA LYS A 141 -9.27 -17.51 -43.03
C LYS A 141 -10.43 -18.29 -43.64
N ILE A 142 -11.38 -18.70 -42.81
CA ILE A 142 -12.57 -19.44 -43.20
C ILE A 142 -13.82 -18.71 -42.69
N PHE A 143 -14.87 -18.73 -43.49
CA PHE A 143 -16.13 -18.02 -43.23
C PHE A 143 -17.35 -18.95 -43.28
N ASP A 144 -17.17 -20.16 -43.80
CA ASP A 144 -18.20 -21.20 -43.90
C ASP A 144 -18.05 -22.17 -42.72
N ALA A 145 -19.09 -22.30 -41.89
CA ALA A 145 -19.10 -23.20 -40.74
C ALA A 145 -19.10 -24.69 -41.10
N THR A 146 -19.34 -25.04 -42.38
CA THR A 146 -19.36 -26.41 -42.89
C THR A 146 -18.03 -26.86 -43.51
N GLU A 147 -17.05 -25.96 -43.67
CA GLU A 147 -15.74 -26.29 -44.23
C GLU A 147 -14.87 -27.11 -43.24
N PRO A 148 -14.42 -28.34 -43.59
CA PRO A 148 -13.54 -29.12 -42.72
C PRO A 148 -12.12 -28.55 -42.64
N THR A 149 -11.62 -28.33 -41.42
CA THR A 149 -10.27 -27.84 -41.16
C THR A 149 -9.75 -28.36 -39.81
N SER A 150 -8.53 -27.99 -39.41
CA SER A 150 -8.04 -28.33 -38.07
C SER A 150 -8.74 -27.50 -36.99
N VAL A 151 -8.84 -28.05 -35.77
CA VAL A 151 -9.43 -27.33 -34.63
C VAL A 151 -8.71 -26.01 -34.35
N ASP A 152 -7.40 -25.96 -34.56
CA ASP A 152 -6.61 -24.73 -34.47
C ASP A 152 -7.12 -23.60 -35.39
N VAL A 153 -7.42 -23.94 -36.65
CA VAL A 153 -7.96 -23.01 -37.64
C VAL A 153 -9.40 -22.62 -37.29
N LEU A 154 -10.23 -23.54 -36.78
CA LEU A 154 -11.59 -23.20 -36.31
C LEU A 154 -11.56 -22.18 -35.17
N LEU A 155 -10.74 -22.41 -34.15
CA LEU A 155 -10.67 -21.56 -32.96
C LEU A 155 -10.16 -20.16 -33.29
N THR A 156 -9.07 -20.06 -34.05
CA THR A 156 -8.53 -18.77 -34.48
C THR A 156 -9.58 -17.96 -35.27
N ASN A 157 -10.32 -18.60 -36.18
CA ASN A 157 -11.36 -17.92 -36.96
C ASN A 157 -12.62 -17.53 -36.15
N LEU A 158 -13.01 -18.30 -35.13
CA LEU A 158 -14.08 -17.93 -34.19
C LEU A 158 -13.69 -16.71 -33.34
N ILE A 159 -12.47 -16.72 -32.80
CA ILE A 159 -11.93 -15.64 -31.96
C ILE A 159 -11.82 -14.35 -32.77
N GLU A 160 -11.23 -14.42 -33.97
CA GLU A 160 -11.15 -13.28 -34.89
C GLU A 160 -12.52 -12.73 -35.31
N GLY A 161 -13.50 -13.65 -35.42
CA GLY A 161 -14.85 -13.35 -35.87
C GLY A 161 -15.08 -13.52 -37.36
N ASN A 162 -14.29 -14.36 -38.03
CA ASN A 162 -14.55 -14.78 -39.42
C ASN A 162 -15.65 -15.85 -39.45
N LEU A 163 -15.64 -16.77 -38.48
CA LEU A 163 -16.72 -17.73 -38.25
C LEU A 163 -17.68 -17.20 -37.18
N LEU A 164 -18.99 -17.28 -37.47
CA LEU A 164 -20.07 -16.84 -36.58
C LEU A 164 -19.78 -15.47 -35.91
N PRO A 165 -19.65 -14.38 -36.69
CA PRO A 165 -19.21 -13.07 -36.19
C PRO A 165 -20.04 -12.56 -35.00
N SER A 166 -21.35 -12.83 -35.00
CA SER A 166 -22.32 -12.44 -33.96
C SER A 166 -22.28 -13.29 -32.69
N ALA A 167 -21.53 -14.39 -32.68
CA ALA A 167 -21.38 -15.21 -31.49
C ALA A 167 -20.61 -14.49 -30.38
N LEU A 168 -21.01 -14.75 -29.15
CA LEU A 168 -20.34 -14.27 -27.94
C LEU A 168 -19.28 -15.29 -27.53
N LEU A 169 -18.10 -14.82 -27.15
CA LEU A 169 -17.03 -15.69 -26.67
C LEU A 169 -16.65 -15.33 -25.25
N TRP A 170 -16.48 -16.36 -24.41
CA TRP A 170 -15.90 -16.22 -23.09
C TRP A 170 -14.75 -17.19 -22.91
N ILE A 171 -13.55 -16.65 -22.72
CA ILE A 171 -12.30 -17.41 -22.62
C ILE A 171 -11.74 -17.24 -21.21
N THR A 172 -11.45 -18.33 -20.51
CA THR A 172 -10.79 -18.26 -19.19
C THR A 172 -9.33 -18.69 -19.28
N THR A 173 -8.46 -18.04 -18.50
CA THR A 173 -7.02 -18.35 -18.54
C THR A 173 -6.29 -17.90 -17.28
N ARG A 174 -5.09 -18.45 -17.06
CA ARG A 174 -4.09 -17.84 -16.16
C ARG A 174 -3.45 -16.61 -16.80
N PRO A 175 -3.02 -15.60 -16.01
CA PRO A 175 -2.38 -14.41 -16.55
C PRO A 175 -1.21 -14.69 -17.50
N ALA A 176 -0.42 -15.74 -17.24
CA ALA A 176 0.73 -16.13 -18.06
C ALA A 176 0.36 -16.59 -19.48
N ALA A 177 -0.78 -17.28 -19.65
CA ALA A 177 -1.23 -17.79 -20.95
C ALA A 177 -2.12 -16.80 -21.72
N ALA A 178 -2.50 -15.68 -21.10
CA ALA A 178 -3.36 -14.68 -21.74
C ALA A 178 -2.77 -14.06 -23.01
N ASN A 179 -1.45 -14.07 -23.17
CA ASN A 179 -0.77 -13.52 -24.34
C ASN A 179 -0.79 -14.47 -25.55
N GLN A 180 -1.29 -15.71 -25.41
CA GLN A 180 -1.51 -16.61 -26.55
C GLN A 180 -2.57 -16.06 -27.51
N ILE A 181 -3.48 -15.21 -27.02
CA ILE A 181 -4.48 -14.51 -27.84
C ILE A 181 -4.04 -13.05 -27.98
N PRO A 182 -3.84 -12.55 -29.21
CA PRO A 182 -3.51 -11.15 -29.44
C PRO A 182 -4.57 -10.18 -28.88
N PRO A 183 -4.18 -9.09 -28.18
CA PRO A 183 -5.13 -8.17 -27.55
C PRO A 183 -6.15 -7.53 -28.49
N GLU A 184 -5.82 -7.39 -29.78
CA GLU A 184 -6.71 -6.87 -30.83
C GLU A 184 -7.96 -7.72 -31.08
N TYR A 185 -7.96 -8.99 -30.63
CA TYR A 185 -9.12 -9.88 -30.75
C TYR A 185 -9.96 -9.99 -29.47
N VAL A 186 -9.60 -9.24 -28.43
CA VAL A 186 -10.30 -9.25 -27.14
C VAL A 186 -10.97 -7.90 -26.90
N ASP A 187 -12.30 -7.90 -26.82
CA ASP A 187 -13.08 -6.68 -26.59
C ASP A 187 -13.08 -6.27 -25.10
N GLN A 188 -13.08 -7.27 -24.21
CA GLN A 188 -13.15 -7.05 -22.77
C GLN A 188 -12.18 -7.98 -22.03
N PHE A 189 -11.39 -7.39 -21.13
CA PHE A 189 -10.60 -8.15 -20.17
C PHE A 189 -11.27 -8.10 -18.80
N THR A 190 -11.41 -9.26 -18.17
CA THR A 190 -11.92 -9.38 -16.81
C THR A 190 -10.95 -10.16 -15.94
N GLU A 191 -11.01 -9.95 -14.62
CA GLU A 191 -10.14 -10.63 -13.66
C GLU A 191 -10.98 -11.17 -12.50
N ILE A 192 -10.81 -12.45 -12.17
CA ILE A 192 -11.37 -13.02 -10.94
C ILE A 192 -10.34 -12.83 -9.83
N ARG A 193 -10.74 -12.06 -8.81
CA ARG A 193 -9.86 -11.72 -7.69
C ARG A 193 -10.00 -12.64 -6.48
N GLY A 194 -11.01 -13.49 -6.38
CA GLY A 194 -11.19 -14.40 -5.23
C GLY A 194 -12.19 -13.88 -4.19
N PHE A 195 -12.15 -14.44 -2.98
CA PHE A 195 -13.10 -14.12 -1.91
C PHE A 195 -12.69 -12.88 -1.11
N SER A 196 -13.62 -11.95 -0.95
CA SER A 196 -13.56 -10.89 0.07
C SER A 196 -13.70 -11.48 1.48
N GLU A 197 -13.32 -10.72 2.51
CA GLU A 197 -13.41 -11.19 3.91
C GLU A 197 -14.79 -11.72 4.31
N PRO A 198 -15.91 -11.04 3.97
CA PRO A 198 -17.24 -11.58 4.26
C PRO A 198 -17.53 -12.89 3.51
N GLN A 199 -17.05 -13.01 2.26
CA GLN A 199 -17.28 -14.20 1.45
C GLN A 199 -16.50 -15.42 1.96
N LYS A 200 -15.31 -15.22 2.55
CA LYS A 200 -14.56 -16.31 3.21
C LYS A 200 -15.39 -16.91 4.34
N GLU A 201 -15.93 -16.08 5.23
CA GLU A 201 -16.77 -16.54 6.33
C GLU A 201 -18.06 -17.22 5.83
N GLU A 202 -18.71 -16.61 4.84
CA GLU A 202 -19.91 -17.16 4.23
C GLU A 202 -19.65 -18.56 3.64
N TYR A 203 -18.50 -18.75 2.99
CA TYR A 203 -18.11 -20.05 2.46
C TYR A 203 -18.00 -21.10 3.57
N PHE A 204 -17.28 -20.83 4.66
CA PHE A 204 -17.13 -21.79 5.76
C PHE A 204 -18.47 -22.12 6.43
N ARG A 205 -19.33 -21.11 6.67
CA ARG A 205 -20.66 -21.33 7.26
C ARG A 205 -21.59 -22.13 6.36
N LYS A 206 -21.46 -21.99 5.04
CA LYS A 206 -22.22 -22.79 4.06
C LYS A 206 -21.67 -24.20 3.90
N LYS A 207 -20.35 -24.37 3.98
CA LYS A 207 -19.68 -25.65 3.75
C LYS A 207 -19.80 -26.60 4.93
N ILE A 208 -19.76 -26.07 6.16
CA ILE A 208 -19.74 -26.84 7.40
C ILE A 208 -21.15 -26.84 8.00
N THR A 209 -21.74 -28.03 8.17
CA THR A 209 -23.12 -28.17 8.66
C THR A 209 -23.27 -27.70 10.12
N ASP A 210 -22.28 -27.96 10.98
CA ASP A 210 -22.27 -27.52 12.37
C ASP A 210 -21.76 -26.06 12.49
N GLN A 211 -22.66 -25.17 12.90
CA GLN A 211 -22.36 -23.73 12.99
C GLN A 211 -21.41 -23.35 14.13
N ASN A 212 -21.35 -24.14 15.21
CA ASN A 212 -20.38 -23.91 16.28
C ASN A 212 -18.98 -24.25 15.79
N LEU A 213 -18.86 -25.39 15.10
CA LEU A 213 -17.60 -25.81 14.48
C LEU A 213 -17.17 -24.84 13.37
N ALA A 214 -18.10 -24.35 12.55
CA ALA A 214 -17.81 -23.31 11.56
C ALA A 214 -17.26 -22.04 12.20
N THR A 215 -17.80 -21.64 13.35
CA THR A 215 -17.32 -20.46 14.10
C THR A 215 -15.92 -20.70 14.67
N GLU A 216 -15.64 -21.89 15.19
CA GLU A 216 -14.30 -22.27 15.69
C GLU A 216 -13.26 -22.30 14.56
N ILE A 217 -13.62 -22.83 13.38
CA ILE A 217 -12.78 -22.84 12.18
C ILE A 217 -12.50 -21.42 11.68
N ILE A 218 -13.52 -20.57 11.58
CA ILE A 218 -13.36 -19.17 11.19
C ILE A 218 -12.44 -18.45 12.16
N LYS A 219 -12.62 -18.68 13.47
CA LYS A 219 -11.76 -18.11 14.51
C LYS A 219 -10.31 -18.57 14.32
N HIS A 220 -10.08 -19.87 14.12
CA HIS A 220 -8.74 -20.43 13.91
C HIS A 220 -8.07 -19.86 12.65
N ILE A 221 -8.80 -19.77 11.54
CA ILE A 221 -8.29 -19.17 10.29
C ILE A 221 -7.93 -17.71 10.52
N LYS A 222 -8.77 -16.93 11.21
CA LYS A 222 -8.46 -15.53 11.54
C LYS A 222 -7.25 -15.37 12.46
N THR A 223 -7.02 -16.32 13.37
CA THR A 223 -5.82 -16.31 14.23
C THR A 223 -4.54 -16.68 13.49
N SER A 224 -4.59 -17.27 12.30
CA SER A 224 -3.40 -17.52 11.47
C SER A 224 -3.43 -16.62 10.24
N ARG A 225 -2.66 -15.53 10.26
CA ARG A 225 -2.66 -14.53 9.18
C ARG A 225 -2.33 -15.13 7.81
N SER A 226 -1.43 -16.12 7.78
CA SER A 226 -1.06 -16.85 6.57
C SER A 226 -2.22 -17.65 5.97
N LEU A 227 -2.91 -18.47 6.77
CA LEU A 227 -4.09 -19.23 6.33
C LEU A 227 -5.22 -18.31 5.89
N HIS A 228 -5.45 -17.22 6.65
CA HIS A 228 -6.48 -16.23 6.35
C HIS A 228 -6.29 -15.56 4.99
N ILE A 229 -5.06 -15.20 4.64
CA ILE A 229 -4.74 -14.59 3.34
C ILE A 229 -4.86 -15.63 2.22
N MET A 230 -4.39 -16.85 2.43
CA MET A 230 -4.54 -17.92 1.44
C MET A 230 -6.01 -18.24 1.15
N CYS A 231 -6.88 -18.19 2.14
CA CYS A 231 -8.34 -18.34 1.98
C CYS A 231 -8.99 -17.25 1.09
N HIS A 232 -8.24 -16.25 0.61
CA HIS A 232 -8.69 -15.43 -0.51
C HIS A 232 -8.91 -16.26 -1.79
N ILE A 233 -8.15 -17.35 -1.96
CA ILE A 233 -8.29 -18.29 -3.07
C ILE A 233 -9.23 -19.42 -2.62
N PRO A 234 -10.40 -19.60 -3.28
CA PRO A 234 -11.43 -20.54 -2.83
C PRO A 234 -10.97 -22.00 -2.64
N VAL A 235 -10.02 -22.49 -3.44
CA VAL A 235 -9.49 -23.86 -3.26
C VAL A 235 -8.86 -24.04 -1.88
N PHE A 236 -8.20 -23.01 -1.33
CA PHE A 236 -7.65 -23.09 0.02
C PHE A 236 -8.74 -23.08 1.07
N CYS A 237 -9.86 -22.38 0.87
CA CYS A 237 -11.02 -22.52 1.75
C CYS A 237 -11.57 -23.94 1.75
N TRP A 238 -11.63 -24.60 0.58
CA TRP A 238 -12.06 -25.99 0.48
C TRP A 238 -11.12 -26.94 1.23
N ILE A 239 -9.81 -26.85 0.99
CA ILE A 239 -8.80 -27.66 1.69
C ILE A 239 -8.87 -27.43 3.21
N SER A 240 -8.88 -26.17 3.64
CA SER A 240 -8.95 -25.81 5.07
C SER A 240 -10.24 -26.28 5.71
N ALA A 241 -11.39 -26.17 5.03
CA ALA A 241 -12.65 -26.68 5.55
C ALA A 241 -12.59 -28.21 5.73
N THR A 242 -12.10 -28.95 4.73
CA THR A 242 -11.99 -30.41 4.79
C THR A 242 -11.06 -30.89 5.91
N VAL A 243 -9.88 -30.27 6.05
CA VAL A 243 -8.91 -30.67 7.07
C VAL A 243 -9.39 -30.29 8.47
N LEU A 244 -9.76 -29.02 8.68
CA LEU A 244 -10.10 -28.52 10.01
C LEU A 244 -11.43 -29.09 10.51
N GLU A 245 -12.40 -29.39 9.63
CA GLU A 245 -13.66 -30.01 10.04
C GLU A 245 -13.42 -31.40 10.65
N ILE A 246 -12.49 -32.18 10.12
CA ILE A 246 -12.23 -33.53 10.63
C ILE A 246 -11.38 -33.46 11.91
N MET A 247 -10.29 -32.70 11.89
CA MET A 247 -9.36 -32.62 13.04
C MET A 247 -10.02 -32.03 14.30
N LEU A 248 -10.87 -31.03 14.15
CA LEU A 248 -11.56 -30.42 15.30
C LEU A 248 -12.71 -31.31 15.85
N LYS A 249 -13.30 -32.18 15.02
CA LYS A 249 -14.29 -33.18 15.48
C LYS A 249 -13.65 -34.29 16.31
N GLU A 250 -12.40 -34.65 16.00
CA GLU A 250 -11.67 -35.75 16.67
C GLU A 250 -10.96 -35.31 17.97
N ALA A 251 -11.17 -34.07 18.43
CA ALA A 251 -10.64 -33.50 19.68
C ALA A 251 -9.11 -33.44 19.83
N GLU A 252 -8.34 -33.54 18.75
CA GLU A 252 -6.88 -33.33 18.74
C GLU A 252 -6.53 -31.83 18.62
N LYS A 253 -6.82 -31.04 19.67
CA LYS A 253 -6.63 -29.57 19.66
C LYS A 253 -5.17 -29.09 19.55
N ASP A 254 -4.20 -29.94 19.90
CA ASP A 254 -2.78 -29.56 19.95
C ASP A 254 -2.02 -29.76 18.62
N ALA A 255 -2.68 -30.32 17.58
CA ALA A 255 -2.07 -30.65 16.29
C ALA A 255 -2.61 -29.83 15.09
N ILE A 256 -3.30 -28.71 15.33
CA ILE A 256 -3.98 -27.97 14.25
C ILE A 256 -2.95 -27.35 13.28
N PRO A 257 -3.06 -27.60 11.95
CA PRO A 257 -2.13 -27.08 10.95
C PRO A 257 -2.05 -25.55 10.94
N LYS A 258 -0.84 -25.02 11.02
CA LYS A 258 -0.57 -23.56 10.95
C LYS A 258 -0.01 -23.11 9.61
N THR A 259 0.67 -24.01 8.89
CA THR A 259 1.31 -23.72 7.60
C THR A 259 0.60 -24.39 6.43
N LEU A 260 0.90 -23.97 5.20
CA LEU A 260 0.31 -24.58 4.02
C LEU A 260 0.78 -26.02 3.85
N THR A 261 2.05 -26.29 4.17
CA THR A 261 2.61 -27.64 4.10
C THR A 261 1.90 -28.58 5.04
N GLN A 262 1.70 -28.19 6.31
CA GLN A 262 0.94 -28.99 7.27
C GLN A 262 -0.48 -29.25 6.77
N MET A 263 -1.15 -28.22 6.25
CA MET A 263 -2.51 -28.36 5.71
C MET A 263 -2.58 -29.41 4.59
N ASN A 264 -1.58 -29.45 3.70
CA ASN A 264 -1.54 -30.42 2.60
C ASN A 264 -1.10 -31.82 3.03
N VAL A 265 -0.19 -31.94 4.01
CA VAL A 265 0.16 -33.22 4.64
C VAL A 265 -1.09 -33.86 5.25
N HIS A 266 -1.82 -33.12 6.08
CA HIS A 266 -3.07 -33.63 6.67
C HIS A 266 -4.12 -33.90 5.60
N PHE A 267 -4.27 -33.04 4.59
CA PHE A 267 -5.19 -33.29 3.49
C PHE A 267 -4.90 -34.61 2.77
N LEU A 268 -3.63 -34.89 2.43
CA LEU A 268 -3.21 -36.14 1.80
C LEU A 268 -3.58 -37.36 2.66
N LEU A 269 -3.20 -37.34 3.94
CA LEU A 269 -3.48 -38.44 4.86
C LEU A 269 -4.98 -38.69 5.01
N MET A 270 -5.78 -37.64 5.13
CA MET A 270 -7.23 -37.76 5.22
C MET A 270 -7.87 -38.30 3.94
N GLN A 271 -7.39 -37.91 2.75
CA GLN A 271 -7.92 -38.47 1.49
C GLN A 271 -7.64 -39.97 1.37
N VAL A 272 -6.47 -40.43 1.83
CA VAL A 272 -6.14 -41.86 1.86
C VAL A 272 -7.04 -42.59 2.84
N SER A 273 -7.27 -42.05 4.04
CA SER A 273 -8.20 -42.64 5.01
C SER A 273 -9.63 -42.72 4.46
N VAL A 274 -10.11 -41.67 3.79
CA VAL A 274 -11.44 -41.67 3.14
C VAL A 274 -11.51 -42.70 2.01
N LYS A 275 -10.45 -42.87 1.20
CA LYS A 275 -10.37 -43.94 0.19
C LYS A 275 -10.52 -45.31 0.85
N ASN A 276 -9.73 -45.57 1.89
CA ASN A 276 -9.70 -46.85 2.57
C ASN A 276 -11.07 -47.20 3.17
N MET A 277 -11.80 -46.21 3.71
CA MET A 277 -13.19 -46.40 4.14
C MET A 277 -14.15 -46.78 2.99
N LYS A 278 -13.96 -46.19 1.79
CA LYS A 278 -14.85 -46.43 0.63
C LYS A 278 -14.63 -47.79 -0.04
N TYR A 279 -13.37 -48.22 -0.19
CA TYR A 279 -13.03 -49.36 -1.05
C TYR A 279 -12.56 -50.61 -0.29
N ASN A 280 -12.01 -50.49 0.93
CA ASN A 280 -11.32 -51.61 1.57
C ASN A 280 -12.10 -52.36 2.66
N LYS A 281 -13.31 -51.92 3.08
CA LYS A 281 -14.19 -52.61 4.06
C LYS A 281 -13.49 -53.22 5.30
N SER A 282 -12.33 -52.73 5.73
CA SER A 282 -11.58 -53.27 6.87
C SER A 282 -11.90 -52.52 8.16
N THR A 283 -12.25 -53.27 9.20
CA THR A 283 -12.38 -52.84 10.59
C THR A 283 -11.00 -52.66 11.21
N GLU A 284 -10.23 -51.65 10.80
CA GLU A 284 -8.98 -51.30 11.47
C GLU A 284 -9.10 -49.96 12.18
N THR A 285 -8.94 -50.04 13.50
CA THR A 285 -9.22 -49.03 14.53
C THR A 285 -8.19 -47.91 14.63
N ASN A 286 -7.44 -47.58 13.56
CA ASN A 286 -6.55 -46.41 13.61
C ASN A 286 -6.36 -45.74 12.23
N PRO A 287 -6.89 -44.52 12.00
CA PRO A 287 -6.75 -43.80 10.74
C PRO A 287 -5.32 -43.31 10.39
N LYS A 288 -4.31 -43.65 11.21
CA LYS A 288 -2.93 -43.12 11.13
C LYS A 288 -1.89 -44.08 10.54
N GLU A 289 -2.20 -45.35 10.29
CA GLU A 289 -1.25 -46.30 9.70
C GLU A 289 -1.54 -46.56 8.22
N LEU A 290 -0.67 -46.04 7.34
CA LEU A 290 -0.71 -46.26 5.90
C LEU A 290 -0.31 -47.70 5.55
N SER A 291 -1.11 -48.38 4.71
CA SER A 291 -0.76 -49.69 4.18
C SER A 291 0.45 -49.61 3.22
N GLN A 292 1.15 -50.73 3.00
CA GLN A 292 2.32 -50.74 2.10
C GLN A 292 1.94 -50.42 0.64
N SER A 293 0.74 -50.79 0.20
CA SER A 293 0.22 -50.44 -1.13
C SER A 293 -0.12 -48.96 -1.24
N ASP A 294 -0.71 -48.35 -0.20
CA ASP A 294 -0.97 -46.90 -0.17
C ASP A 294 0.33 -46.10 -0.32
N LYS A 295 1.38 -46.52 0.38
CA LYS A 295 2.70 -45.87 0.32
C LYS A 295 3.29 -45.92 -1.09
N ASP A 296 3.33 -47.11 -1.70
CA ASP A 296 3.87 -47.29 -3.05
C ASP A 296 3.10 -46.44 -4.08
N MET A 297 1.77 -46.43 -3.98
CA MET A 297 0.93 -45.64 -4.87
C MET A 297 1.13 -44.13 -4.70
N ILE A 298 1.23 -43.62 -3.47
CA ILE A 298 1.52 -42.20 -3.20
C ILE A 298 2.88 -41.81 -3.78
N LEU A 299 3.91 -42.65 -3.63
CA LEU A 299 5.24 -42.39 -4.18
C LEU A 299 5.24 -42.38 -5.72
N LYS A 300 4.48 -43.29 -6.35
CA LYS A 300 4.28 -43.30 -7.81
C LYS A 300 3.55 -42.03 -8.29
N LEU A 301 2.46 -41.64 -7.62
CA LEU A 301 1.75 -40.38 -7.91
C LEU A 301 2.65 -39.16 -7.70
N SER A 302 3.51 -39.18 -6.69
CA SER A 302 4.48 -38.11 -6.41
C SER A 302 5.53 -38.00 -7.52
N LYS A 303 6.03 -39.13 -8.03
CA LYS A 303 6.92 -39.17 -9.19
C LYS A 303 6.25 -38.60 -10.44
N LEU A 304 5.01 -39.02 -10.71
CA LEU A 304 4.22 -38.51 -11.83
C LEU A 304 4.02 -36.98 -11.72
N ALA A 305 3.65 -36.51 -10.54
CA ALA A 305 3.44 -35.09 -10.26
C ALA A 305 4.69 -34.25 -10.56
N PHE A 306 5.87 -34.72 -10.13
CA PHE A 306 7.14 -34.06 -10.39
C PHE A 306 7.49 -34.02 -11.88
N GLN A 307 7.37 -35.14 -12.60
CA GLN A 307 7.67 -35.21 -14.03
C GLN A 307 6.74 -34.30 -14.84
N GLN A 308 5.44 -34.29 -14.53
CA GLN A 308 4.49 -33.44 -15.24
C GLN A 308 4.68 -31.96 -14.88
N LEU A 309 5.07 -31.64 -13.64
CA LEU A 309 5.41 -30.28 -13.24
C LEU A 309 6.62 -29.75 -14.04
N GLN A 310 7.67 -30.56 -14.21
CA GLN A 310 8.85 -30.19 -15.01
C GLN A 310 8.52 -30.00 -16.50
N LYS A 311 7.60 -30.81 -17.04
CA LYS A 311 7.10 -30.67 -18.42
C LYS A 311 6.15 -29.45 -18.59
N GLY A 312 5.72 -28.81 -17.49
CA GLY A 312 4.70 -27.76 -17.51
C GLY A 312 3.29 -28.28 -17.82
N ASN A 313 3.05 -29.59 -17.65
CA ASN A 313 1.81 -30.26 -17.98
C ASN A 313 0.83 -30.27 -16.79
N LEU A 314 -0.41 -29.86 -17.05
CA LEU A 314 -1.53 -29.91 -16.11
C LEU A 314 -2.42 -31.14 -16.32
N ILE A 315 -2.37 -31.69 -17.54
CA ILE A 315 -3.06 -32.90 -17.95
C ILE A 315 -2.03 -33.90 -18.49
N PHE A 316 -2.31 -35.18 -18.31
CA PHE A 316 -1.43 -36.28 -18.70
C PHE A 316 -2.28 -37.49 -19.12
N TYR A 317 -1.63 -38.44 -19.80
CA TYR A 317 -2.30 -39.55 -20.47
C TYR A 317 -1.98 -40.89 -19.82
N GLU A 318 -2.60 -41.94 -20.33
CA GLU A 318 -2.38 -43.31 -19.87
C GLU A 318 -0.91 -43.75 -20.00
N GLU A 319 -0.20 -43.27 -21.02
CA GLU A 319 1.23 -43.54 -21.20
C GLU A 319 2.07 -42.94 -20.07
N ASP A 320 1.74 -41.73 -19.62
CA ASP A 320 2.46 -41.05 -18.52
C ASP A 320 2.27 -41.80 -17.19
N LEU A 321 1.05 -42.33 -16.94
CA LEU A 321 0.76 -43.18 -15.78
C LEU A 321 1.58 -44.48 -15.84
N ARG A 322 1.61 -45.14 -17.01
CA ARG A 322 2.36 -46.38 -17.22
C ARG A 322 3.88 -46.17 -17.09
N GLU A 323 4.42 -45.04 -17.56
CA GLU A 323 5.83 -44.66 -17.38
C GLU A 323 6.20 -44.53 -15.88
N CYS A 324 5.24 -44.15 -15.05
CA CYS A 324 5.38 -44.10 -13.60
C CYS A 324 5.09 -45.42 -12.89
N GLY A 325 4.71 -46.48 -13.61
CA GLY A 325 4.35 -47.78 -13.04
C GLY A 325 3.01 -47.77 -12.31
N ILE A 326 2.09 -46.88 -12.70
CA ILE A 326 0.75 -46.76 -12.13
C ILE A 326 -0.24 -47.50 -13.04
N ASP A 327 -1.03 -48.41 -12.47
CA ASP A 327 -2.18 -48.99 -13.15
C ASP A 327 -3.36 -48.01 -13.14
N VAL A 328 -4.09 -47.94 -14.25
CA VAL A 328 -5.22 -47.00 -14.46
C VAL A 328 -6.36 -47.27 -13.48
N LEU A 329 -6.61 -48.56 -13.20
CA LEU A 329 -7.65 -48.98 -12.26
C LEU A 329 -7.27 -48.57 -10.83
N GLU A 330 -6.00 -48.71 -10.44
CA GLU A 330 -5.51 -48.26 -9.14
C GLU A 330 -5.53 -46.73 -8.99
N ALA A 331 -5.19 -45.99 -10.05
CA ALA A 331 -5.25 -44.52 -10.07
C ALA A 331 -6.66 -43.99 -9.78
N SER A 332 -7.67 -44.68 -10.31
CA SER A 332 -9.08 -44.30 -10.16
C SER A 332 -9.57 -44.35 -8.70
N GLU A 333 -8.98 -45.20 -7.85
CA GLU A 333 -9.30 -45.25 -6.43
C GLU A 333 -8.89 -43.97 -5.70
N TYR A 334 -7.83 -43.30 -6.15
CA TYR A 334 -7.31 -42.05 -5.58
C TYR A 334 -7.88 -40.80 -6.28
N SER A 335 -9.12 -40.89 -6.79
CA SER A 335 -9.86 -39.82 -7.50
C SER A 335 -9.83 -38.43 -6.82
N ALA A 336 -9.67 -38.38 -5.51
CA ALA A 336 -9.58 -37.14 -4.73
C ALA A 336 -8.20 -36.43 -4.82
N LEU A 337 -7.17 -37.13 -5.32
CA LEU A 337 -5.83 -36.60 -5.58
C LEU A 337 -5.58 -36.50 -7.09
N CYS A 338 -5.86 -37.60 -7.81
CA CYS A 338 -5.68 -37.75 -9.26
C CYS A 338 -7.00 -38.22 -9.87
N THR A 339 -7.61 -37.41 -10.73
CA THR A 339 -8.95 -37.64 -11.28
C THR A 339 -8.87 -37.99 -12.76
N GLU A 340 -9.63 -39.00 -13.17
CA GLU A 340 -9.96 -39.26 -14.58
C GLU A 340 -11.01 -38.24 -15.00
N ILE A 341 -10.74 -37.51 -16.09
CA ILE A 341 -11.57 -36.37 -16.49
C ILE A 341 -12.82 -36.84 -17.27
N PHE A 342 -12.82 -38.07 -17.79
CA PHE A 342 -13.95 -38.62 -18.55
C PHE A 342 -14.87 -39.48 -17.70
N LYS A 343 -16.17 -39.15 -17.75
CA LYS A 343 -17.26 -40.04 -17.42
C LYS A 343 -17.90 -40.47 -18.75
N GLU A 344 -17.98 -41.77 -18.98
CA GLU A 344 -18.71 -42.37 -20.09
C GLU A 344 -20.08 -41.72 -20.26
N GLU A 345 -20.35 -41.15 -21.45
CA GLU A 345 -21.65 -41.19 -22.09
C GLU A 345 -21.47 -40.92 -23.60
N SER A 346 -21.65 -42.00 -24.38
CA SER A 346 -21.74 -42.11 -25.85
C SER A 346 -20.49 -41.86 -26.73
N GLY A 347 -19.90 -42.97 -27.23
CA GLY A 347 -19.43 -43.06 -28.63
C GLY A 347 -17.92 -43.17 -28.90
N LEU A 348 -17.44 -44.42 -29.04
CA LEU A 348 -16.29 -44.92 -29.82
C LEU A 348 -14.90 -44.26 -29.60
N ASN A 349 -14.08 -44.94 -28.79
CA ASN A 349 -12.63 -44.80 -28.56
C ASN A 349 -12.10 -43.38 -28.37
N GLN A 350 -11.96 -42.95 -27.11
CA GLN A 350 -11.21 -41.76 -26.73
C GLN A 350 -10.13 -42.12 -25.71
N GLU A 351 -8.92 -41.57 -25.90
CA GLU A 351 -7.80 -41.71 -24.96
C GLU A 351 -8.19 -41.14 -23.59
N LYS A 352 -7.96 -41.91 -22.51
CA LYS A 352 -8.25 -41.47 -21.14
C LYS A 352 -7.29 -40.36 -20.73
N VAL A 353 -7.83 -39.23 -20.29
CA VAL A 353 -7.07 -38.07 -19.80
C VAL A 353 -7.21 -37.94 -18.29
N PHE A 354 -6.09 -37.66 -17.65
CA PHE A 354 -5.98 -37.52 -16.21
C PHE A 354 -5.43 -36.15 -15.82
N SER A 355 -5.79 -35.69 -14.63
CA SER A 355 -5.20 -34.51 -14.00
C SER A 355 -5.21 -34.67 -12.48
N PHE A 356 -4.33 -33.95 -11.80
CA PHE A 356 -4.50 -33.74 -10.36
C PHE A 356 -5.70 -32.81 -10.12
N VAL A 357 -6.46 -33.06 -9.05
CA VAL A 357 -7.67 -32.29 -8.72
C VAL A 357 -7.39 -30.78 -8.63
N HIS A 358 -6.18 -30.42 -8.22
CA HIS A 358 -5.69 -29.05 -8.28
C HIS A 358 -4.16 -29.01 -8.42
N LEU A 359 -3.63 -27.94 -9.03
CA LEU A 359 -2.19 -27.71 -9.17
C LEU A 359 -1.44 -27.76 -7.82
N THR A 360 -2.07 -27.28 -6.75
CA THR A 360 -1.52 -27.36 -5.39
C THR A 360 -1.18 -28.79 -4.98
N ILE A 361 -2.03 -29.76 -5.34
CA ILE A 361 -1.80 -31.17 -5.01
C ILE A 361 -0.64 -31.71 -5.84
N GLN A 362 -0.57 -31.35 -7.12
CA GLN A 362 0.55 -31.71 -8.00
C GLN A 362 1.88 -31.15 -7.47
N GLU A 363 1.94 -29.86 -7.12
CA GLU A 363 3.15 -29.22 -6.59
C GLU A 363 3.56 -29.78 -5.22
N PHE A 364 2.60 -30.10 -4.36
CA PHE A 364 2.86 -30.74 -3.06
C PHE A 364 3.43 -32.15 -3.23
N LEU A 365 2.79 -33.00 -4.05
CA LEU A 365 3.26 -34.36 -4.33
C LEU A 365 4.61 -34.35 -5.05
N ALA A 366 4.85 -33.39 -5.94
CA ALA A 366 6.16 -33.19 -6.54
C ALA A 366 7.24 -32.90 -5.49
N ALA A 367 6.94 -32.06 -4.49
CA ALA A 367 7.86 -31.77 -3.38
C ALA A 367 8.13 -33.01 -2.51
N VAL A 368 7.11 -33.84 -2.26
CA VAL A 368 7.27 -35.15 -1.58
C VAL A 368 8.24 -36.05 -2.36
N HIS A 369 8.11 -36.13 -3.69
CA HIS A 369 9.02 -36.92 -4.52
C HIS A 369 10.47 -36.40 -4.47
N SER A 370 10.67 -35.08 -4.52
CA SER A 370 11.99 -34.48 -4.45
C SER A 370 12.67 -34.76 -3.11
N LEU A 371 11.95 -34.63 -2.00
CA LEU A 371 12.46 -34.96 -0.68
C LEU A 371 12.76 -36.46 -0.57
N GLU A 372 11.83 -37.33 -0.96
CA GLU A 372 12.02 -38.78 -0.87
C GLU A 372 13.19 -39.29 -1.74
N SER A 373 13.36 -38.74 -2.94
CA SER A 373 14.48 -39.10 -3.81
C SER A 373 15.83 -38.70 -3.22
N CYS A 374 15.87 -37.55 -2.53
CA CYS A 374 17.05 -37.10 -1.80
C CYS A 374 17.34 -38.02 -0.61
N LEU A 375 16.33 -38.40 0.19
CA LEU A 375 16.49 -39.26 1.37
C LEU A 375 16.82 -40.73 1.01
N GLY A 376 16.19 -41.27 -0.04
CA GLY A 376 16.29 -42.69 -0.38
C GLY A 376 17.41 -43.07 -1.35
N LYS A 377 17.91 -42.15 -2.18
CA LYS A 377 18.88 -42.45 -3.25
C LYS A 377 20.07 -41.50 -3.34
N ASN A 378 20.16 -40.48 -2.49
CA ASN A 378 21.21 -39.45 -2.52
C ASN A 378 21.36 -38.82 -3.93
N LYS A 379 20.24 -38.53 -4.60
CA LYS A 379 20.22 -37.91 -5.94
C LYS A 379 19.45 -36.59 -5.90
N ASP A 380 20.09 -35.53 -6.40
CA ASP A 380 19.39 -34.28 -6.73
C ASP A 380 18.50 -34.51 -7.97
N VAL A 381 17.21 -34.26 -7.82
CA VAL A 381 16.22 -34.49 -8.89
C VAL A 381 16.33 -33.43 -10.00
N PHE A 382 16.99 -32.30 -9.74
CA PHE A 382 17.26 -31.27 -10.74
C PHE A 382 18.57 -31.49 -11.52
N SER A 383 19.47 -32.34 -11.01
CA SER A 383 20.81 -32.54 -11.58
C SER A 383 21.18 -34.03 -11.71
N PRO A 384 20.66 -34.77 -12.71
CA PRO A 384 20.87 -36.22 -12.80
C PRO A 384 22.30 -36.67 -13.13
N SER A 385 23.23 -35.75 -13.49
CA SER A 385 24.45 -36.08 -14.24
C SER A 385 25.78 -35.53 -13.69
N SER A 386 25.90 -35.14 -12.42
CA SER A 386 27.22 -34.77 -11.88
C SER A 386 27.97 -35.99 -11.32
N ASP A 387 28.79 -36.61 -12.17
CA ASP A 387 29.89 -37.49 -11.76
C ASP A 387 30.91 -36.68 -10.94
N TYR A 388 30.82 -36.63 -9.61
CA TYR A 388 32.00 -36.42 -8.75
C TYR A 388 31.76 -36.91 -7.32
N ASN A 389 32.62 -37.85 -6.91
CA ASN A 389 32.82 -38.31 -5.54
C ASN A 389 33.06 -37.12 -4.56
N LYS A 390 32.04 -36.71 -3.82
CA LYS A 390 32.19 -36.07 -2.50
C LYS A 390 31.15 -36.63 -1.53
N VAL A 391 31.58 -37.63 -0.78
CA VAL A 391 30.86 -38.17 0.38
C VAL A 391 30.86 -37.11 1.49
N GLY A 392 29.68 -36.69 1.96
CA GLY A 392 29.51 -36.07 3.28
C GLY A 392 28.46 -34.96 3.41
N LYS A 393 27.36 -35.25 4.13
CA LYS A 393 26.57 -34.31 4.98
C LYS A 393 25.97 -33.02 4.36
N SER A 394 25.81 -32.89 3.04
CA SER A 394 25.36 -31.63 2.41
C SER A 394 24.39 -31.77 1.23
N GLU A 395 23.61 -32.85 1.12
CA GLU A 395 22.72 -33.07 -0.04
C GLU A 395 21.37 -32.35 0.08
N LEU A 396 20.70 -32.40 1.24
CA LEU A 396 19.41 -31.72 1.42
C LEU A 396 19.54 -30.19 1.33
N SER A 397 20.62 -29.62 1.89
CA SER A 397 20.93 -28.19 1.73
C SER A 397 21.21 -27.80 0.28
N GLU A 398 21.80 -28.70 -0.50
CA GLU A 398 22.07 -28.46 -1.91
C GLU A 398 20.78 -28.52 -2.73
N LEU A 399 19.91 -29.51 -2.47
CA LEU A 399 18.56 -29.59 -3.05
C LEU A 399 17.77 -28.30 -2.79
N HIS A 400 17.77 -27.80 -1.55
CA HIS A 400 17.10 -26.53 -1.22
C HIS A 400 17.67 -25.37 -2.04
N ARG A 401 19.00 -25.28 -2.13
CA ARG A 401 19.67 -24.21 -2.88
C ARG A 401 19.30 -24.25 -4.37
N THR A 402 19.36 -25.43 -4.98
CA THR A 402 19.00 -25.64 -6.38
C THR A 402 17.53 -25.32 -6.64
N ALA A 403 16.63 -25.78 -5.78
CA ALA A 403 15.20 -25.48 -5.88
C ALA A 403 14.90 -23.98 -5.75
N VAL A 404 15.56 -23.28 -4.82
CA VAL A 404 15.43 -21.82 -4.68
C VAL A 404 15.87 -21.11 -5.95
N ASN A 405 17.02 -21.49 -6.53
CA ASN A 405 17.50 -20.87 -7.77
C ASN A 405 16.55 -21.09 -8.94
N HIS A 406 16.09 -22.33 -9.15
CA HIS A 406 15.11 -22.62 -10.21
C HIS A 406 13.80 -21.86 -10.04
N ALA A 407 13.31 -21.71 -8.80
CA ALA A 407 12.10 -20.93 -8.53
C ALA A 407 12.30 -19.43 -8.83
N LEU A 408 13.48 -18.88 -8.56
CA LEU A 408 13.81 -17.49 -8.87
C LEU A 408 14.00 -17.24 -10.38
N GLU A 409 14.56 -18.23 -11.10
CA GLU A 409 14.74 -18.18 -12.57
C GLU A 409 13.43 -18.39 -13.35
N SER A 410 12.44 -19.06 -12.73
CA SER A 410 11.14 -19.36 -13.35
C SER A 410 10.36 -18.08 -13.66
N GLU A 411 10.25 -17.66 -14.93
CA GLU A 411 9.61 -16.38 -15.30
C GLU A 411 8.17 -16.20 -14.80
N ASN A 412 7.39 -17.28 -14.71
CA ASN A 412 5.95 -17.27 -14.38
C ASN A 412 5.62 -17.73 -12.95
N GLY A 413 6.61 -18.09 -12.13
CA GLY A 413 6.40 -18.50 -10.74
C GLY A 413 5.83 -19.90 -10.56
N HIS A 414 5.83 -20.74 -11.59
CA HIS A 414 5.24 -22.10 -11.55
C HIS A 414 5.93 -23.07 -10.58
N LEU A 415 7.04 -22.68 -9.93
CA LEU A 415 7.74 -23.48 -8.92
C LEU A 415 7.60 -22.88 -7.51
N ASP A 416 6.90 -21.76 -7.35
CA ASP A 416 6.86 -21.03 -6.09
C ASP A 416 6.18 -21.85 -4.99
N LEU A 417 5.07 -22.51 -5.29
CA LEU A 417 4.36 -23.34 -4.32
C LEU A 417 5.08 -24.66 -4.05
N PHE A 418 5.64 -25.26 -5.10
CA PHE A 418 6.53 -26.43 -4.98
C PHE A 418 7.68 -26.13 -4.00
N LEU A 419 8.36 -24.99 -4.15
CA LEU A 419 9.46 -24.59 -3.28
C LEU A 419 9.00 -24.44 -1.83
N ARG A 420 7.86 -23.78 -1.61
CA ARG A 420 7.28 -23.64 -0.27
C ARG A 420 7.02 -24.99 0.39
N PHE A 421 6.43 -25.93 -0.35
CA PHE A 421 6.18 -27.28 0.15
C PHE A 421 7.47 -28.05 0.44
N LEU A 422 8.43 -28.00 -0.48
CA LEU A 422 9.71 -28.69 -0.30
C LEU A 422 10.39 -28.23 0.98
N LEU A 423 10.49 -26.91 1.19
CA LEU A 423 11.11 -26.34 2.38
C LEU A 423 10.32 -26.63 3.66
N GLY A 424 8.99 -26.55 3.62
CA GLY A 424 8.15 -26.92 4.76
C GLY A 424 8.30 -28.39 5.14
N LEU A 425 8.40 -29.30 4.15
CA LEU A 425 8.61 -30.73 4.37
C LEU A 425 10.01 -31.05 4.91
N SER A 426 10.93 -30.10 4.90
CA SER A 426 12.27 -30.28 5.48
C SER A 426 12.28 -30.17 7.01
N LEU A 427 11.18 -29.67 7.61
CA LEU A 427 11.02 -29.68 9.06
C LEU A 427 10.72 -31.09 9.55
N GLU A 428 11.45 -31.52 10.59
CA GLU A 428 11.29 -32.85 11.17
C GLU A 428 9.86 -33.11 11.67
N SER A 429 9.19 -32.09 12.22
CA SER A 429 7.78 -32.20 12.64
C SER A 429 6.85 -32.60 11.48
N ASN A 430 7.09 -32.09 10.27
CA ASN A 430 6.30 -32.42 9.09
C ASN A 430 6.72 -33.76 8.47
N GLN A 431 8.01 -34.11 8.54
CA GLN A 431 8.50 -35.45 8.12
C GLN A 431 7.93 -36.56 9.01
N ASN A 432 7.82 -36.32 10.31
CA ASN A 432 7.24 -37.27 11.27
C ASN A 432 5.76 -37.57 10.95
N LEU A 433 5.01 -36.60 10.44
CA LEU A 433 3.63 -36.83 9.96
C LEU A 433 3.59 -37.74 8.72
N LEU A 434 4.66 -37.74 7.91
CA LEU A 434 4.82 -38.58 6.72
C LEU A 434 5.74 -39.78 6.95
N GLN A 435 6.02 -40.16 8.19
CA GLN A 435 6.95 -41.24 8.54
C GLN A 435 6.58 -42.60 7.89
N GLY A 436 5.30 -42.77 7.54
CA GLY A 436 4.83 -43.91 6.76
C GLY A 436 5.26 -43.90 5.29
N ILE A 437 5.40 -42.73 4.66
CA ILE A 437 5.68 -42.55 3.22
C ILE A 437 7.17 -42.32 2.96
N LEU A 438 7.85 -41.54 3.80
CA LEU A 438 9.25 -41.16 3.61
C LEU A 438 10.22 -42.23 4.13
N THR A 439 11.31 -42.47 3.40
CA THR A 439 12.40 -43.36 3.86
C THR A 439 13.13 -42.71 5.04
N GLN A 440 13.11 -43.37 6.20
CA GLN A 440 13.84 -42.89 7.37
C GLN A 440 15.35 -43.09 7.18
N THR A 441 16.06 -42.04 6.81
CA THR A 441 17.51 -41.95 7.01
C THR A 441 17.80 -41.71 8.48
N GLY A 442 18.84 -42.35 9.03
CA GLY A 442 19.34 -42.14 10.40
C GLY A 442 19.94 -40.75 10.66
N SER A 443 19.37 -39.68 10.10
CA SER A 443 19.73 -38.30 10.40
C SER A 443 19.22 -37.96 11.80
N THR A 444 20.12 -37.55 12.68
CA THR A 444 19.77 -37.03 14.00
C THR A 444 19.02 -35.70 13.85
N THR A 445 18.08 -35.40 14.76
CA THR A 445 17.38 -34.11 14.91
C THR A 445 18.31 -32.90 14.66
N GLN A 446 19.52 -32.95 15.22
CA GLN A 446 20.56 -31.94 15.11
C GLN A 446 21.03 -31.67 13.65
N SER A 447 21.03 -32.67 12.78
CA SER A 447 21.46 -32.54 11.37
C SER A 447 20.41 -31.82 10.52
N ASN A 448 19.12 -32.02 10.80
CA ASN A 448 18.03 -31.37 10.09
C ASN A 448 17.91 -29.91 10.51
N GLU A 449 18.04 -29.62 11.81
CA GLU A 449 18.09 -28.24 12.33
C GLU A 449 19.24 -27.43 11.71
N GLU A 450 20.44 -28.01 11.58
CA GLU A 450 21.57 -27.33 10.94
C GLU A 450 21.33 -27.05 9.46
N THR A 451 20.68 -27.98 8.74
CA THR A 451 20.31 -27.81 7.33
C THR A 451 19.27 -26.70 7.15
N VAL A 452 18.25 -26.67 8.00
CA VAL A 452 17.23 -25.61 8.03
C VAL A 452 17.89 -24.26 8.29
N LYS A 453 18.79 -24.17 9.27
CA LYS A 453 19.52 -22.93 9.57
C LYS A 453 20.31 -22.40 8.37
N ARG A 454 21.08 -23.25 7.70
CA ARG A 454 21.82 -22.88 6.47
C ARG A 454 20.89 -22.42 5.35
N THR A 455 19.72 -23.05 5.22
CA THR A 455 18.71 -22.70 4.22
C THR A 455 18.09 -21.32 4.52
N VAL A 456 17.78 -21.04 5.78
CA VAL A 456 17.28 -19.74 6.23
C VAL A 456 18.30 -18.63 5.99
N GLU A 457 19.58 -18.88 6.28
CA GLU A 457 20.68 -17.95 5.96
C GLU A 457 20.80 -17.68 4.45
N TYR A 458 20.65 -18.72 3.63
CA TYR A 458 20.67 -18.61 2.18
C TYR A 458 19.49 -17.78 1.63
N LEU A 459 18.25 -18.13 2.01
CA LEU A 459 17.03 -17.39 1.64
C LEU A 459 17.15 -15.91 2.01
N SER A 460 17.68 -15.65 3.20
CA SER A 460 17.95 -14.30 3.70
C SER A 460 18.95 -13.53 2.84
N GLY A 461 19.99 -14.20 2.34
CA GLY A 461 20.93 -13.63 1.39
C GLY A 461 20.27 -13.33 0.04
N MET A 462 19.37 -14.20 -0.43
CA MET A 462 18.65 -14.02 -1.70
C MET A 462 17.65 -12.86 -1.62
N ILE A 463 16.91 -12.72 -0.53
CA ILE A 463 15.98 -11.60 -0.29
C ILE A 463 16.68 -10.23 -0.42
N LYS A 464 17.94 -10.12 0.02
CA LYS A 464 18.72 -8.88 -0.09
C LYS A 464 19.14 -8.53 -1.52
N LYS A 465 19.27 -9.55 -2.39
CA LYS A 465 19.77 -9.42 -3.77
C LYS A 465 18.65 -9.35 -4.81
N GLU A 466 17.50 -9.96 -4.51
CA GLU A 466 16.36 -10.04 -5.42
C GLU A 466 15.70 -8.67 -5.63
N SER A 467 15.21 -8.44 -6.85
CA SER A 467 14.60 -7.19 -7.32
C SER A 467 13.10 -7.29 -7.56
N SER A 468 12.56 -8.50 -7.80
CA SER A 468 11.11 -8.70 -7.99
C SER A 468 10.38 -8.77 -6.64
N PRO A 469 9.40 -7.88 -6.38
CA PRO A 469 8.55 -7.96 -5.20
C PRO A 469 7.86 -9.32 -5.03
N GLU A 470 7.36 -9.89 -6.12
CA GLU A 470 6.64 -11.17 -6.12
C GLU A 470 7.55 -12.31 -5.65
N ARG A 471 8.81 -12.33 -6.11
CA ARG A 471 9.81 -13.31 -5.69
C ARG A 471 10.21 -13.14 -4.25
N ILE A 472 10.44 -11.89 -3.81
CA ILE A 472 10.76 -11.62 -2.42
C ILE A 472 9.63 -12.09 -1.50
N ILE A 473 8.37 -11.84 -1.86
CA ILE A 473 7.20 -12.32 -1.12
C ILE A 473 7.19 -13.86 -1.06
N ASN A 474 7.48 -14.55 -2.17
CA ASN A 474 7.59 -16.00 -2.16
C ASN A 474 8.69 -16.51 -1.22
N LEU A 475 9.86 -15.86 -1.20
CA LEU A 475 10.95 -16.20 -0.27
C LEU A 475 10.54 -15.99 1.20
N PHE A 476 9.74 -14.96 1.50
CA PHE A 476 9.17 -14.80 2.84
C PHE A 476 8.15 -15.88 3.20
N HIS A 477 7.32 -16.31 2.25
CA HIS A 477 6.46 -17.48 2.46
C HIS A 477 7.29 -18.73 2.76
N CYS A 478 8.42 -18.93 2.07
CA CYS A 478 9.34 -20.04 2.33
C CYS A 478 9.92 -20.00 3.75
N LEU A 479 10.31 -18.82 4.25
CA LEU A 479 10.75 -18.64 5.64
C LEU A 479 9.65 -18.98 6.65
N ASN A 480 8.39 -18.64 6.35
CA ASN A 480 7.25 -18.98 7.19
C ASN A 480 6.95 -20.49 7.20
N GLU A 481 7.09 -21.18 6.06
CA GLU A 481 6.96 -22.66 6.02
C GLU A 481 8.06 -23.36 6.84
N LEU A 482 9.26 -22.75 6.95
CA LEU A 482 10.37 -23.23 7.79
C LEU A 482 10.22 -22.87 9.28
N GLY A 483 9.14 -22.20 9.69
CA GLY A 483 8.94 -21.78 11.07
C GLY A 483 9.92 -20.69 11.55
N ALA A 484 10.62 -20.02 10.64
CA ALA A 484 11.65 -19.02 10.94
C ALA A 484 11.07 -17.60 11.12
N ASN A 485 9.84 -17.50 11.63
CA ASN A 485 9.13 -16.22 11.79
C ASN A 485 9.82 -15.28 12.77
N SER A 486 10.46 -15.81 13.81
CA SER A 486 11.24 -15.01 14.76
C SER A 486 12.40 -14.25 14.10
N LEU A 487 13.01 -14.79 13.04
CA LEU A 487 14.08 -14.10 12.29
C LEU A 487 13.54 -13.03 11.33
N VAL A 488 12.29 -13.19 10.90
CA VAL A 488 11.56 -12.18 10.14
C VAL A 488 11.13 -11.03 11.06
N GLU A 489 10.70 -11.35 12.27
CA GLU A 489 10.38 -10.41 13.36
C GLU A 489 11.64 -9.70 13.89
N GLU A 490 12.77 -10.39 14.07
CA GLU A 490 14.07 -9.76 14.40
C GLU A 490 14.54 -8.81 13.30
N ARG A 491 14.25 -9.13 12.02
CA ARG A 491 14.48 -8.18 10.92
C ARG A 491 13.51 -7.01 10.95
N GLN A 492 12.25 -7.23 11.30
CA GLN A 492 11.27 -6.17 11.49
C GLN A 492 11.72 -5.21 12.61
N ILE A 493 12.23 -5.73 13.73
CA ILE A 493 12.78 -4.95 14.84
C ILE A 493 14.04 -4.21 14.40
N SER A 494 14.97 -4.85 13.69
CA SER A 494 16.18 -4.16 13.19
C SER A 494 15.85 -3.13 12.10
N LEU A 495 14.80 -3.35 11.29
CA LEU A 495 14.27 -2.37 10.33
C LEU A 495 13.53 -1.20 10.99
N GLN A 496 12.97 -1.40 12.19
CA GLN A 496 12.31 -0.37 12.99
C GLN A 496 13.26 0.38 13.93
N SER A 497 14.44 -0.19 14.21
CA SER A 497 15.49 0.40 15.03
C SER A 497 16.25 1.49 14.26
N GLU A 498 16.77 2.48 14.98
CA GLU A 498 17.43 3.70 14.47
C GLU A 498 18.70 3.45 13.60
N THR A 499 19.08 2.19 13.33
CA THR A 499 20.29 1.81 12.60
C THR A 499 20.20 1.96 11.07
N LEU A 500 19.04 2.35 10.49
CA LEU A 500 18.86 2.49 9.04
C LEU A 500 18.99 3.90 8.47
N TYR A 501 19.32 4.90 9.28
CA TYR A 501 19.54 6.27 8.79
C TYR A 501 20.59 6.37 7.66
N GLY A 502 21.44 5.35 7.47
CA GLY A 502 22.49 5.34 6.44
C GLY A 502 22.17 4.65 5.10
N THR A 503 21.21 3.72 5.00
CA THR A 503 21.01 2.91 3.77
C THR A 503 19.69 3.21 3.08
N LYS A 504 19.75 3.68 1.83
CA LYS A 504 18.57 3.94 1.02
C LYS A 504 17.94 2.63 0.55
N LEU A 505 16.67 2.42 0.89
CA LEU A 505 15.86 1.29 0.47
C LEU A 505 15.31 1.51 -0.93
N GLU A 506 15.43 0.48 -1.77
CA GLU A 506 14.82 0.46 -3.09
C GLU A 506 13.32 0.15 -3.01
N PRO A 507 12.49 0.63 -3.95
CA PRO A 507 11.04 0.44 -3.89
C PRO A 507 10.60 -1.03 -3.74
N HIS A 508 11.30 -2.00 -4.34
CA HIS A 508 10.94 -3.43 -4.20
C HIS A 508 11.18 -3.95 -2.77
N GLN A 509 12.19 -3.43 -2.07
CA GLN A 509 12.43 -3.74 -0.66
C GLN A 509 11.30 -3.17 0.20
N CYS A 510 10.80 -1.98 -0.12
CA CYS A 510 9.62 -1.40 0.52
C CYS A 510 8.36 -2.28 0.34
N SER A 511 8.12 -2.84 -0.84
CA SER A 511 7.01 -3.80 -1.06
C SER A 511 7.13 -5.02 -0.16
N ALA A 512 8.35 -5.54 -0.01
CA ALA A 512 8.61 -6.69 0.82
C ALA A 512 8.41 -6.40 2.31
N ILE A 513 8.92 -5.25 2.79
CA ILE A 513 8.71 -4.77 4.17
C ILE A 513 7.22 -4.57 4.43
N THR A 514 6.49 -3.98 3.49
CA THR A 514 5.04 -3.80 3.57
C THR A 514 4.35 -5.13 3.75
N TYR A 515 4.68 -6.12 2.91
CA TYR A 515 4.14 -7.46 3.03
C TYR A 515 4.39 -8.03 4.43
N LEU A 516 5.63 -7.98 4.94
CA LEU A 516 5.96 -8.45 6.29
C LEU A 516 5.13 -7.79 7.39
N LEU A 517 5.05 -6.46 7.38
CA LEU A 517 4.30 -5.70 8.38
C LEU A 517 2.80 -5.98 8.31
N LEU A 518 2.27 -6.37 7.14
CA LEU A 518 0.88 -6.77 6.97
C LEU A 518 0.59 -8.24 7.34
N MET A 519 1.65 -9.07 7.37
CA MET A 519 1.60 -10.47 7.80
C MET A 519 1.73 -10.63 9.32
N SER A 520 2.31 -9.66 10.01
CA SER A 520 2.42 -9.66 11.47
C SER A 520 1.03 -9.64 12.12
N GLU A 521 0.87 -10.45 13.18
CA GLU A 521 -0.34 -10.46 14.01
C GLU A 521 -0.36 -9.30 15.02
N GLU A 522 0.79 -8.63 15.21
CA GLU A 522 0.91 -7.52 16.14
C GLU A 522 0.42 -6.20 15.54
N VAL A 523 -0.41 -5.49 16.30
CA VAL A 523 -0.82 -4.13 15.97
C VAL A 523 0.33 -3.18 16.31
N LEU A 524 0.84 -2.46 15.31
CA LEU A 524 1.89 -1.47 15.51
C LEU A 524 1.36 -0.30 16.34
N GLY A 525 2.07 0.05 17.42
CA GLY A 525 1.72 1.23 18.22
C GLY A 525 1.82 2.53 17.39
N GLU A 526 2.91 2.66 16.63
CA GLU A 526 3.20 3.81 15.78
C GLU A 526 3.90 3.33 14.50
N PHE A 527 3.49 3.88 13.36
CA PHE A 527 4.15 3.70 12.08
C PHE A 527 4.64 5.06 11.57
N ASN A 528 5.94 5.29 11.68
CA ASN A 528 6.58 6.52 11.21
C ASN A 528 7.27 6.26 9.87
N LEU A 529 6.77 6.89 8.82
CA LEU A 529 7.21 6.67 7.44
C LEU A 529 8.63 7.20 7.20
N LYS A 530 9.04 8.30 7.86
CA LYS A 530 10.40 8.88 7.75
C LYS A 530 11.49 7.94 8.25
N ARG A 531 11.17 6.94 9.08
CA ARG A 531 12.15 5.91 9.51
C ARG A 531 12.67 5.06 8.35
N TYR A 532 11.96 5.04 7.21
CA TYR A 532 12.37 4.31 6.02
C TYR A 532 13.02 5.28 5.04
N ASN A 533 14.36 5.26 4.94
CA ASN A 533 15.08 6.06 3.94
C ASN A 533 14.82 5.49 2.54
N THR A 534 13.88 6.05 1.78
CA THR A 534 13.54 5.56 0.43
C THR A 534 13.08 6.69 -0.51
N THR A 535 12.72 6.35 -1.74
CA THR A 535 12.11 7.27 -2.72
C THR A 535 10.60 7.38 -2.52
N GLU A 536 9.97 8.36 -3.15
CA GLU A 536 8.50 8.50 -3.17
C GLU A 536 7.79 7.19 -3.59
N ALA A 537 8.33 6.47 -4.58
CA ALA A 537 7.79 5.18 -5.00
C ALA A 537 7.90 4.10 -3.91
N GLY A 538 8.94 4.15 -3.08
CA GLY A 538 9.07 3.29 -1.90
C GLY A 538 8.07 3.65 -0.81
N TYR A 539 7.88 4.95 -0.54
CA TYR A 539 6.86 5.42 0.41
C TYR A 539 5.44 5.02 0.00
N GLN A 540 5.08 5.17 -1.28
CA GLN A 540 3.79 4.69 -1.79
C GLN A 540 3.56 3.20 -1.51
N ARG A 541 4.62 2.39 -1.63
CA ARG A 541 4.53 0.94 -1.38
C ARG A 541 4.34 0.62 0.09
N LEU A 542 4.81 1.48 1.00
CA LEU A 542 4.70 1.35 2.46
C LEU A 542 3.36 1.82 3.04
N LEU A 543 2.62 2.71 2.37
CA LEU A 543 1.34 3.24 2.85
C LEU A 543 0.31 2.18 3.28
N PRO A 544 0.19 1.00 2.64
CA PRO A 544 -0.76 -0.03 3.07
C PRO A 544 -0.58 -0.48 4.52
N VAL A 545 0.60 -0.31 5.13
CA VAL A 545 0.90 -0.64 6.53
C VAL A 545 0.04 0.16 7.51
N VAL A 546 -0.45 1.33 7.11
CA VAL A 546 -1.31 2.19 7.95
C VAL A 546 -2.55 1.44 8.47
N LYS A 547 -3.02 0.39 7.77
CA LYS A 547 -4.15 -0.42 8.23
C LYS A 547 -3.86 -1.31 9.44
N THR A 548 -2.60 -1.48 9.83
CA THR A 548 -2.19 -2.34 10.96
C THR A 548 -1.58 -1.55 12.13
N CYS A 549 -1.60 -0.21 12.10
CA CYS A 549 -1.08 0.62 13.19
C CYS A 549 -2.16 1.45 13.90
N LYS A 550 -1.86 1.89 15.14
CA LYS A 550 -2.71 2.82 15.90
C LYS A 550 -2.47 4.27 15.52
N ARG A 551 -1.21 4.64 15.29
CA ARG A 551 -0.78 6.00 14.91
C ARG A 551 0.06 5.92 13.65
N ALA A 552 -0.28 6.71 12.64
CA ALA A 552 0.49 6.81 11.39
C ALA A 552 1.08 8.22 11.28
N LEU A 553 2.41 8.32 11.35
CA LEU A 553 3.17 9.56 11.19
C LEU A 553 3.75 9.58 9.77
N LEU A 554 3.10 10.33 8.89
CA LEU A 554 3.43 10.41 7.47
C LEU A 554 3.83 11.83 7.05
N ASP A 555 4.20 12.68 8.02
CA ASP A 555 4.57 14.07 7.81
C ASP A 555 5.75 14.18 6.84
N ASP A 556 5.78 15.22 5.99
CA ASP A 556 6.91 15.62 5.14
C ASP A 556 7.63 14.42 4.45
N CYS A 557 6.82 13.56 3.83
CA CYS A 557 7.26 12.38 3.09
C CYS A 557 7.11 12.54 1.56
N GLY A 558 6.82 13.76 1.09
CA GLY A 558 6.56 14.03 -0.33
C GLY A 558 5.30 13.33 -0.85
N LEU A 559 4.33 13.04 0.03
CA LEU A 559 3.07 12.42 -0.36
C LEU A 559 2.21 13.41 -1.16
N THR A 560 1.40 12.87 -2.08
CA THR A 560 0.51 13.67 -2.93
C THR A 560 -0.94 13.18 -2.79
N HIS A 561 -1.91 13.84 -3.41
CA HIS A 561 -3.30 13.36 -3.47
C HIS A 561 -3.44 11.90 -3.94
N LYS A 562 -2.50 11.34 -4.71
CA LYS A 562 -2.53 9.92 -5.10
C LYS A 562 -2.35 8.97 -3.91
N SER A 563 -1.56 9.38 -2.91
CA SER A 563 -1.41 8.64 -1.65
C SER A 563 -2.73 8.48 -0.92
N CYS A 564 -3.62 9.47 -1.04
CA CYS A 564 -4.90 9.52 -0.35
C CYS A 564 -5.85 8.40 -0.81
N GLU A 565 -5.71 7.84 -2.02
CA GLU A 565 -6.50 6.68 -2.44
C GLU A 565 -6.16 5.43 -1.62
N THR A 566 -4.86 5.17 -1.44
CA THR A 566 -4.37 4.06 -0.61
C THR A 566 -4.75 4.25 0.85
N LEU A 567 -4.61 5.47 1.35
CA LEU A 567 -4.99 5.81 2.73
C LEU A 567 -6.50 5.68 2.94
N ALA A 568 -7.32 6.20 2.04
CA ALA A 568 -8.78 6.05 2.08
C ALA A 568 -9.19 4.56 2.13
N SER A 569 -8.54 3.72 1.32
CA SER A 569 -8.76 2.27 1.39
C SER A 569 -8.35 1.67 2.73
N ALA A 570 -7.27 2.15 3.35
CA ALA A 570 -6.86 1.71 4.68
C ALA A 570 -7.90 2.08 5.75
N LEU A 571 -8.44 3.31 5.70
CA LEU A 571 -9.45 3.79 6.64
C LEU A 571 -10.80 3.06 6.54
N GLN A 572 -11.08 2.46 5.39
CA GLN A 572 -12.28 1.66 5.16
C GLN A 572 -12.10 0.17 5.53
N THR A 573 -10.92 -0.22 6.02
CA THR A 573 -10.64 -1.60 6.41
C THR A 573 -11.40 -1.93 7.71
N PRO A 574 -12.22 -3.01 7.74
CA PRO A 574 -12.86 -3.46 8.97
C PRO A 574 -11.84 -3.74 10.08
N ASP A 575 -12.21 -3.42 11.32
CA ASP A 575 -11.37 -3.62 12.51
C ASP A 575 -10.00 -2.92 12.46
N SER A 576 -9.86 -1.85 11.66
CA SER A 576 -8.61 -1.08 11.63
C SER A 576 -8.32 -0.46 13.01
N PRO A 577 -7.10 -0.65 13.55
CA PRO A 577 -6.70 -0.08 14.83
C PRO A 577 -6.34 1.41 14.77
N LEU A 578 -6.36 2.03 13.58
CA LEU A 578 -5.88 3.38 13.35
C LEU A 578 -6.77 4.44 14.03
N THR A 579 -6.18 5.19 14.94
CA THR A 579 -6.82 6.28 15.69
C THR A 579 -6.23 7.66 15.37
N GLU A 580 -5.01 7.74 14.84
CA GLU A 580 -4.33 9.00 14.54
C GLU A 580 -3.62 8.92 13.19
N LEU A 581 -3.88 9.90 12.33
CA LEU A 581 -3.26 10.04 11.02
C LEU A 581 -2.67 11.45 10.89
N ASP A 582 -1.35 11.51 10.76
CA ASP A 582 -0.61 12.73 10.50
C ASP A 582 -0.11 12.74 9.06
N LEU A 583 -0.56 13.73 8.29
CA LEU A 583 -0.21 13.96 6.88
C LEU A 583 0.52 15.29 6.68
N SER A 584 1.01 15.91 7.76
CA SER A 584 1.49 17.28 7.75
C SER A 584 2.58 17.52 6.69
N TYR A 585 2.62 18.72 6.12
CA TYR A 585 3.66 19.15 5.20
C TYR A 585 3.85 18.25 3.96
N ASN A 586 2.74 17.69 3.47
CA ASN A 586 2.69 16.96 2.20
C ASN A 586 1.86 17.70 1.15
N HIS A 587 1.98 17.32 -0.13
CA HIS A 587 1.24 17.91 -1.24
C HIS A 587 -0.15 17.25 -1.42
N VAL A 588 -0.90 17.16 -0.32
CA VAL A 588 -2.24 16.57 -0.30
C VAL A 588 -3.20 17.42 -1.12
N GLU A 589 -3.16 18.75 -0.92
CA GLU A 589 -4.03 19.75 -1.57
C GLU A 589 -5.53 19.46 -1.34
N ASP A 590 -6.41 20.30 -1.88
CA ASP A 590 -7.86 20.10 -1.75
C ASP A 590 -8.33 18.75 -2.33
N ARG A 591 -7.65 18.27 -3.39
CA ARG A 591 -7.99 17.00 -4.04
C ARG A 591 -7.74 15.78 -3.14
N GLY A 592 -6.68 15.79 -2.34
CA GLY A 592 -6.42 14.70 -1.40
C GLY A 592 -7.48 14.61 -0.31
N VAL A 593 -7.94 15.75 0.21
CA VAL A 593 -9.04 15.81 1.19
C VAL A 593 -10.35 15.29 0.58
N GLU A 594 -10.65 15.63 -0.68
CA GLU A 594 -11.80 15.09 -1.42
C GLU A 594 -11.79 13.56 -1.49
N LEU A 595 -10.61 12.94 -1.64
CA LEU A 595 -10.44 11.48 -1.68
C LEU A 595 -10.54 10.83 -0.30
N LEU A 596 -10.06 11.50 0.76
CA LEU A 596 -10.09 10.97 2.13
C LEU A 596 -11.48 11.06 2.77
N CYS A 597 -12.24 12.12 2.49
CA CYS A 597 -13.52 12.40 3.15
C CYS A 597 -14.56 11.26 3.05
N PRO A 598 -14.76 10.60 1.89
CA PRO A 598 -15.65 9.43 1.81
C PRO A 598 -15.26 8.33 2.80
N ALA A 599 -13.97 8.13 3.04
CA ALA A 599 -13.49 7.13 3.98
C ALA A 599 -13.76 7.51 5.44
N LEU A 600 -13.71 8.80 5.80
CA LEU A 600 -14.08 9.29 7.14
C LEU A 600 -15.55 9.06 7.50
N THR A 601 -16.42 8.94 6.48
CA THR A 601 -17.85 8.61 6.66
C THR A 601 -18.13 7.12 6.78
N SER A 602 -17.12 6.28 6.53
CA SER A 602 -17.25 4.82 6.60
C SER A 602 -17.58 4.36 8.02
N PRO A 603 -18.49 3.38 8.21
CA PRO A 603 -18.74 2.78 9.52
C PRO A 603 -17.54 2.03 10.10
N PHE A 604 -16.50 1.79 9.29
CA PHE A 604 -15.26 1.12 9.71
C PHE A 604 -14.15 2.11 10.11
N CYS A 605 -14.34 3.41 9.88
CA CYS A 605 -13.34 4.41 10.25
C CYS A 605 -13.30 4.56 11.76
N ASN A 606 -12.09 4.55 12.34
CA ASN A 606 -11.85 4.69 13.78
C ASN A 606 -10.94 5.89 14.13
N ILE A 607 -10.61 6.75 13.16
CA ILE A 607 -9.71 7.90 13.37
C ILE A 607 -10.33 8.90 14.36
N GLN A 608 -9.60 9.18 15.43
CA GLN A 608 -9.94 10.21 16.41
C GLN A 608 -9.20 11.51 16.16
N THR A 609 -7.99 11.47 15.58
CA THR A 609 -7.18 12.66 15.31
C THR A 609 -6.67 12.65 13.87
N LEU A 610 -6.92 13.74 13.16
CA LEU A 610 -6.45 13.98 11.79
C LEU A 610 -5.64 15.28 11.77
N ILE A 611 -4.38 15.17 11.35
CA ILE A 611 -3.45 16.30 11.25
C ILE A 611 -3.14 16.53 9.78
N LEU A 612 -3.55 17.69 9.27
CA LEU A 612 -3.36 18.14 7.89
C LEU A 612 -2.61 19.48 7.85
N ASP A 613 -1.73 19.70 8.82
CA ASP A 613 -0.92 20.90 8.94
C ASP A 613 -0.07 21.10 7.65
N GLY A 614 -0.03 22.31 7.08
CA GLY A 614 0.84 22.63 5.95
C GLY A 614 0.59 21.80 4.68
N CYS A 615 -0.63 21.31 4.45
CA CYS A 615 -0.98 20.42 3.33
C CYS A 615 -1.35 21.15 2.02
N GLY A 616 -1.27 22.48 1.99
CA GLY A 616 -1.68 23.30 0.84
C GLY A 616 -3.20 23.37 0.66
N LEU A 617 -3.96 23.29 1.77
CA LEU A 617 -5.41 23.31 1.75
C LEU A 617 -5.99 24.73 1.62
N THR A 618 -7.16 24.83 1.02
CA THR A 618 -7.95 26.07 0.96
C THR A 618 -9.33 25.87 1.59
N TYR A 619 -10.18 26.91 1.55
CA TYR A 619 -11.57 26.81 2.03
C TYR A 619 -12.38 25.68 1.37
N LYS A 620 -11.99 25.17 0.19
CA LYS A 620 -12.67 24.03 -0.48
C LYS A 620 -12.50 22.73 0.31
N SER A 621 -11.34 22.53 0.94
CA SER A 621 -11.13 21.41 1.87
C SER A 621 -12.09 21.50 3.06
N CYS A 622 -12.32 22.70 3.60
CA CYS A 622 -13.28 22.90 4.69
C CYS A 622 -14.71 22.55 4.29
N GLU A 623 -15.15 22.87 3.07
CA GLU A 623 -16.47 22.47 2.54
C GLU A 623 -16.63 20.94 2.50
N THR A 624 -15.61 20.25 2.01
CA THR A 624 -15.60 18.78 1.90
C THR A 624 -15.57 18.13 3.29
N LEU A 625 -14.71 18.62 4.19
CA LEU A 625 -14.62 18.17 5.58
C LEU A 625 -15.94 18.41 6.32
N ALA A 626 -16.56 19.57 6.16
CA ALA A 626 -17.83 19.90 6.79
C ALA A 626 -18.92 18.89 6.39
N SER A 627 -18.99 18.56 5.10
CA SER A 627 -19.94 17.57 4.58
C SER A 627 -19.70 16.17 5.16
N ALA A 628 -18.44 15.74 5.30
CA ALA A 628 -18.11 14.43 5.85
C ALA A 628 -18.41 14.32 7.36
N LEU A 629 -18.00 15.33 8.13
CA LEU A 629 -18.09 15.35 9.59
C LEU A 629 -19.52 15.53 10.13
N GLN A 630 -20.45 16.02 9.30
CA GLN A 630 -21.88 16.06 9.64
C GLN A 630 -22.52 14.68 9.84
N THR A 631 -21.88 13.62 9.35
CA THR A 631 -22.39 12.26 9.48
C THR A 631 -22.31 11.81 10.95
N GLN A 632 -23.43 11.42 11.56
CA GLN A 632 -23.53 11.00 12.99
C GLN A 632 -22.52 9.93 13.45
N LYS A 633 -21.83 9.26 12.52
CA LYS A 633 -20.92 8.15 12.77
C LYS A 633 -19.44 8.53 12.73
N CYS A 634 -19.06 9.78 12.46
CA CYS A 634 -17.65 10.14 12.38
C CYS A 634 -16.99 10.13 13.79
N PRO A 635 -15.93 9.34 14.02
CA PRO A 635 -15.26 9.25 15.33
C PRO A 635 -14.31 10.42 15.61
N LEU A 636 -14.07 11.31 14.65
CA LEU A 636 -13.08 12.37 14.75
C LEU A 636 -13.36 13.33 15.93
N ARG A 637 -12.32 13.62 16.72
CA ARG A 637 -12.33 14.50 17.90
C ARG A 637 -11.23 15.56 17.84
N GLY A 638 -10.12 15.30 17.15
CA GLY A 638 -9.03 16.24 16.94
C GLY A 638 -8.86 16.55 15.46
N LEU A 639 -8.79 17.82 15.11
CA LEU A 639 -8.52 18.29 13.76
C LEU A 639 -7.51 19.44 13.78
N ASP A 640 -6.39 19.22 13.11
CA ASP A 640 -5.38 20.25 12.88
C ASP A 640 -5.32 20.61 11.40
N LEU A 641 -5.59 21.88 11.08
CA LEU A 641 -5.53 22.42 9.73
C LEU A 641 -4.54 23.60 9.66
N SER A 642 -3.59 23.68 10.59
CA SER A 642 -2.64 24.80 10.66
C SER A 642 -1.83 24.98 9.38
N TYR A 643 -1.22 26.16 9.21
CA TYR A 643 -0.36 26.52 8.08
C TYR A 643 -0.99 26.24 6.69
N ASN A 644 -2.30 26.37 6.57
CA ASN A 644 -3.04 26.27 5.31
C ASN A 644 -3.68 27.61 4.92
N HIS A 645 -4.14 27.75 3.68
CA HIS A 645 -4.74 29.01 3.19
C HIS A 645 -6.27 28.99 3.25
N LEU A 646 -6.81 28.67 4.43
CA LEU A 646 -8.25 28.51 4.63
C LEU A 646 -9.02 29.83 4.54
N LYS A 647 -8.44 30.90 5.09
CA LYS A 647 -9.10 32.21 5.28
C LYS A 647 -10.39 32.11 6.09
N ASP A 648 -11.05 33.24 6.33
CA ASP A 648 -12.28 33.29 7.12
C ASP A 648 -13.40 32.40 6.55
N ARG A 649 -13.49 32.30 5.22
CA ARG A 649 -14.47 31.42 4.53
C ARG A 649 -14.35 29.96 4.94
N GLY A 650 -13.13 29.46 5.19
CA GLY A 650 -12.94 28.08 5.65
C GLY A 650 -13.57 27.85 7.02
N VAL A 651 -13.40 28.81 7.94
CA VAL A 651 -13.98 28.75 9.29
C VAL A 651 -15.49 28.89 9.26
N GLU A 652 -16.02 29.81 8.44
CA GLU A 652 -17.46 29.97 8.21
C GLU A 652 -18.12 28.63 7.82
N LEU A 653 -17.51 27.90 6.87
CA LEU A 653 -18.00 26.59 6.41
C LEU A 653 -17.95 25.52 7.52
N LEU A 654 -16.92 25.52 8.36
CA LEU A 654 -16.82 24.60 9.50
C LEU A 654 -17.81 24.96 10.62
N CYS A 655 -18.17 26.23 10.78
CA CYS A 655 -19.06 26.69 11.84
C CYS A 655 -20.55 26.71 11.43
N ALA A 656 -20.89 26.41 10.19
CA ALA A 656 -22.25 26.50 9.66
C ALA A 656 -23.27 25.68 10.48
N GLU A 657 -24.23 26.38 11.12
CA GLU A 657 -25.33 25.80 11.91
C GLU A 657 -26.52 25.36 11.02
N PRO A 658 -27.45 24.48 11.52
CA PRO A 658 -27.51 23.82 12.83
C PRO A 658 -26.75 22.48 12.91
N THR A 659 -26.10 22.07 11.82
CA THR A 659 -25.35 20.81 11.72
C THR A 659 -23.86 21.12 11.58
N SER A 660 -23.31 21.94 12.48
CA SER A 660 -21.88 22.25 12.40
C SER A 660 -21.06 20.98 12.63
N PRO A 661 -20.07 20.69 11.76
CA PRO A 661 -19.13 19.59 11.97
C PRO A 661 -18.30 19.73 13.26
N LEU A 662 -18.16 20.95 13.79
CA LEU A 662 -17.39 21.21 15.00
C LEU A 662 -18.09 20.74 16.28
N PHE A 663 -19.38 20.39 16.23
CA PHE A 663 -20.08 19.86 17.40
C PHE A 663 -19.55 18.49 17.85
N SER A 664 -18.85 17.73 17.00
CA SER A 664 -18.17 16.50 17.41
C SER A 664 -16.69 16.70 17.77
N ILE A 665 -16.10 17.85 17.49
CA ILE A 665 -14.67 18.14 17.66
C ILE A 665 -14.40 18.65 19.08
N GLN A 666 -13.35 18.13 19.71
CA GLN A 666 -12.85 18.54 21.03
C GLN A 666 -11.60 19.42 20.92
N THR A 667 -10.76 19.18 19.91
CA THR A 667 -9.54 19.95 19.66
C THR A 667 -9.54 20.44 18.22
N LEU A 668 -9.53 21.76 18.05
CA LEU A 668 -9.41 22.43 16.75
C LEU A 668 -8.17 23.33 16.74
N VAL A 669 -7.29 23.10 15.79
CA VAL A 669 -6.05 23.87 15.60
C VAL A 669 -6.08 24.52 14.22
N LEU A 670 -6.00 25.85 14.20
CA LEU A 670 -6.12 26.72 13.03
C LEU A 670 -5.03 27.79 13.02
N GLY A 671 -3.81 27.44 13.45
CA GLY A 671 -2.69 28.38 13.46
C GLY A 671 -2.25 28.74 12.04
N TYR A 672 -1.83 29.99 11.80
CA TYR A 672 -1.34 30.41 10.48
C TYR A 672 -2.30 30.10 9.30
N CYS A 673 -3.60 30.27 9.50
CA CYS A 673 -4.62 29.93 8.49
C CYS A 673 -5.05 31.11 7.61
N GLY A 674 -4.46 32.29 7.83
CA GLY A 674 -4.85 33.55 7.19
C GLY A 674 -6.21 34.06 7.65
N LEU A 675 -6.54 33.82 8.93
CA LEU A 675 -7.79 34.25 9.54
C LEU A 675 -7.69 35.71 10.01
N THR A 676 -8.83 36.40 10.04
CA THR A 676 -8.99 37.78 10.48
C THR A 676 -10.07 37.90 11.54
N GLU A 677 -10.39 39.12 11.98
CA GLU A 677 -11.48 39.39 12.91
C GLU A 677 -12.86 38.82 12.47
N VAL A 678 -13.06 38.56 11.17
CA VAL A 678 -14.35 38.12 10.61
C VAL A 678 -14.73 36.72 11.09
N CYS A 679 -13.80 35.77 11.13
CA CYS A 679 -14.11 34.40 11.53
C CYS A 679 -14.49 34.27 13.01
N CYS A 680 -14.15 35.26 13.83
CA CYS A 680 -14.39 35.23 15.27
C CYS A 680 -15.88 35.23 15.62
N SER A 681 -16.77 35.79 14.78
CA SER A 681 -18.22 35.69 15.02
C SER A 681 -18.73 34.27 14.89
N ASP A 682 -18.21 33.53 13.91
CA ASP A 682 -18.60 32.13 13.63
C ASP A 682 -18.04 31.19 14.71
N LEU A 683 -16.80 31.40 15.14
CA LEU A 683 -16.24 30.64 16.27
C LEU A 683 -17.00 30.96 17.58
N ALA A 684 -17.36 32.22 17.80
CA ALA A 684 -18.14 32.61 18.97
C ALA A 684 -19.54 31.96 18.98
N SER A 685 -20.22 31.79 17.84
CA SER A 685 -21.49 31.06 17.80
C SER A 685 -21.32 29.59 18.21
N ILE A 686 -20.24 28.93 17.79
CA ILE A 686 -19.93 27.56 18.22
C ILE A 686 -19.65 27.49 19.73
N LEU A 687 -18.93 28.45 20.30
CA LEU A 687 -18.65 28.49 21.74
C LEU A 687 -19.93 28.66 22.58
N ARG A 688 -20.92 29.41 22.10
CA ARG A 688 -22.22 29.61 22.77
C ARG A 688 -23.16 28.42 22.62
N SER A 689 -22.91 27.53 21.67
CA SER A 689 -23.82 26.43 21.39
C SER A 689 -23.73 25.33 22.46
N PRO A 690 -24.84 24.89 23.08
CA PRO A 690 -24.82 23.83 24.09
C PRO A 690 -24.36 22.47 23.54
N ASN A 691 -24.49 22.30 22.21
CA ASN A 691 -24.08 21.09 21.50
C ASN A 691 -22.56 20.98 21.33
N SER A 692 -21.84 22.10 21.45
CA SER A 692 -20.38 22.13 21.28
C SER A 692 -19.68 21.22 22.28
N GLN A 693 -18.67 20.49 21.79
CA GLN A 693 -17.78 19.64 22.58
C GLN A 693 -16.35 20.20 22.61
N LEU A 694 -16.15 21.41 22.07
CA LEU A 694 -14.83 22.01 21.90
C LEU A 694 -14.22 22.35 23.26
N LYS A 695 -13.05 21.78 23.53
CA LYS A 695 -12.25 21.98 24.75
C LYS A 695 -10.96 22.74 24.47
N GLN A 696 -10.40 22.62 23.27
CA GLN A 696 -9.19 23.32 22.87
C GLN A 696 -9.37 23.99 21.51
N LEU A 697 -9.04 25.27 21.47
CA LEU A 697 -9.04 26.10 20.28
C LEU A 697 -7.70 26.83 20.19
N GLU A 698 -6.93 26.55 19.14
CA GLU A 698 -5.65 27.19 18.87
C GLU A 698 -5.74 28.03 17.60
N LEU A 699 -5.51 29.34 17.73
CA LEU A 699 -5.66 30.32 16.65
C LEU A 699 -4.37 31.13 16.42
N LYS A 700 -3.22 30.67 16.93
CA LYS A 700 -1.95 31.39 16.85
C LYS A 700 -1.67 31.99 15.47
N ASP A 701 -1.06 33.16 15.48
CA ASP A 701 -0.54 33.86 14.31
C ASP A 701 -1.58 34.08 13.20
N ASN A 702 -2.81 34.39 13.60
CA ASN A 702 -3.84 34.96 12.73
C ASN A 702 -4.09 36.42 13.12
N ASP A 703 -4.44 37.28 12.16
CA ASP A 703 -4.58 38.72 12.42
C ASP A 703 -5.99 39.06 12.96
N LEU A 704 -6.35 38.47 14.11
CA LEU A 704 -7.69 38.57 14.72
C LEU A 704 -7.99 39.94 15.34
N LYS A 705 -6.96 40.63 15.86
CA LYS A 705 -7.04 41.95 16.50
C LYS A 705 -8.00 42.01 17.69
N ASP A 706 -8.11 43.19 18.31
CA ASP A 706 -9.03 43.41 19.44
C ASP A 706 -10.50 43.19 19.07
N SER A 707 -10.91 43.56 17.86
CA SER A 707 -12.28 43.38 17.38
C SER A 707 -12.70 41.91 17.31
N GLY A 708 -11.83 41.04 16.79
CA GLY A 708 -12.08 39.60 16.75
C GLY A 708 -12.06 38.99 18.15
N VAL A 709 -11.10 39.38 18.98
CA VAL A 709 -11.00 38.89 20.38
C VAL A 709 -12.21 39.31 21.23
N LYS A 710 -12.78 40.50 21.01
CA LYS A 710 -14.05 40.91 21.65
C LYS A 710 -15.21 39.98 21.26
N LEU A 711 -15.30 39.58 20.00
CA LEU A 711 -16.32 38.62 19.54
C LEU A 711 -16.14 37.25 20.20
N LEU A 712 -14.90 36.74 20.26
CA LEU A 712 -14.58 35.50 20.97
C LEU A 712 -14.90 35.59 22.46
N SER A 713 -14.59 36.74 23.08
CA SER A 713 -14.86 37.00 24.50
C SER A 713 -16.35 36.92 24.81
N ALA A 714 -17.22 37.46 23.94
CA ALA A 714 -18.68 37.32 24.08
C ALA A 714 -19.16 35.85 23.96
N GLY A 715 -18.42 34.99 23.26
CA GLY A 715 -18.66 33.55 23.25
C GLY A 715 -18.20 32.84 24.52
N LEU A 716 -17.07 33.26 25.11
CA LEU A 716 -16.55 32.74 26.38
C LEU A 716 -17.41 33.14 27.59
N GLU A 717 -18.10 34.29 27.52
CA GLU A 717 -19.05 34.76 28.54
C GLU A 717 -20.27 33.83 28.68
N ASP A 718 -20.60 33.07 27.65
CA ASP A 718 -21.79 32.22 27.66
C ASP A 718 -21.62 31.04 28.63
N PRO A 719 -22.60 30.76 29.52
CA PRO A 719 -22.55 29.65 30.46
C PRO A 719 -22.41 28.27 29.82
N SER A 720 -22.75 28.13 28.54
CA SER A 720 -22.69 26.88 27.79
C SER A 720 -21.29 26.56 27.25
N CYS A 721 -20.37 27.53 27.27
CA CYS A 721 -19.02 27.38 26.74
C CYS A 721 -18.19 26.41 27.58
N LYS A 722 -17.64 25.36 26.97
CA LYS A 722 -16.86 24.29 27.64
C LYS A 722 -15.35 24.40 27.41
N LEU A 723 -14.89 25.50 26.80
CA LEU A 723 -13.50 25.66 26.37
C LEU A 723 -12.54 25.68 27.57
N GLN A 724 -11.46 24.93 27.48
CA GLN A 724 -10.44 24.75 28.52
C GLN A 724 -9.08 25.34 28.13
N THR A 725 -8.76 25.33 26.84
CA THR A 725 -7.51 25.87 26.30
C THR A 725 -7.82 26.80 25.14
N LEU A 726 -7.29 28.02 25.21
CA LEU A 726 -7.38 29.01 24.14
C LEU A 726 -5.97 29.54 23.81
N GLY A 727 -5.54 29.34 22.58
CA GLY A 727 -4.30 29.89 22.05
C GLY A 727 -4.57 31.07 21.13
N LEU A 728 -4.01 32.22 21.48
CA LEU A 728 -4.10 33.49 20.75
C LEU A 728 -2.71 34.13 20.57
N SER A 729 -1.66 33.31 20.61
CA SER A 729 -0.28 33.76 20.44
C SER A 729 -0.13 34.53 19.12
N GLY A 730 0.47 35.72 19.15
CA GLY A 730 0.74 36.50 17.92
C GLY A 730 -0.50 36.95 17.14
N CYS A 731 -1.64 37.17 17.79
CA CYS A 731 -2.91 37.52 17.14
C CYS A 731 -3.20 39.02 16.98
N LEU A 732 -2.20 39.89 17.21
CA LEU A 732 -2.31 41.36 17.18
C LEU A 732 -3.29 41.92 18.21
N VAL A 733 -3.32 41.31 19.40
CA VAL A 733 -4.19 41.72 20.51
C VAL A 733 -3.51 42.82 21.33
N THR A 734 -4.23 43.89 21.64
CA THR A 734 -3.76 44.97 22.49
C THR A 734 -4.39 44.90 23.89
N GLU A 735 -4.12 45.92 24.72
CA GLU A 735 -4.80 46.13 26.00
C GLU A 735 -6.33 46.04 25.89
N GLU A 736 -6.93 46.54 24.79
CA GLU A 736 -8.37 46.57 24.64
C GLU A 736 -8.99 45.16 24.52
N GLY A 737 -8.40 44.29 23.68
CA GLY A 737 -8.81 42.90 23.55
C GLY A 737 -8.52 42.09 24.81
N CYS A 738 -7.39 42.34 25.48
CA CYS A 738 -7.07 41.71 26.76
C CYS A 738 -8.05 42.11 27.88
N ALA A 739 -8.51 43.36 27.90
CA ALA A 739 -9.55 43.81 28.84
C ALA A 739 -10.89 43.10 28.59
N ALA A 740 -11.27 42.90 27.33
CA ALA A 740 -12.47 42.13 26.97
C ALA A 740 -12.36 40.67 27.44
N LEU A 741 -11.23 40.00 27.19
CA LEU A 741 -10.97 38.64 27.68
C LEU A 741 -11.02 38.57 29.20
N ALA A 742 -10.36 39.51 29.90
CA ALA A 742 -10.36 39.55 31.36
C ALA A 742 -11.78 39.73 31.93
N SER A 743 -12.61 40.54 31.27
CA SER A 743 -14.02 40.71 31.61
C SER A 743 -14.79 39.40 31.41
N ALA A 744 -14.64 38.75 30.27
CA ALA A 744 -15.32 37.50 29.95
C ALA A 744 -15.03 36.40 30.98
N LEU A 745 -13.75 36.25 31.33
CA LEU A 745 -13.30 35.28 32.33
C LEU A 745 -13.85 35.59 33.74
N ARG A 746 -14.23 36.84 34.05
CA ARG A 746 -14.81 37.22 35.36
C ARG A 746 -16.31 36.94 35.42
N SER A 747 -16.99 37.15 34.30
CA SER A 747 -18.46 37.04 34.21
C SER A 747 -18.96 35.60 34.31
N ASN A 748 -18.17 34.64 33.82
CA ASN A 748 -18.46 33.21 33.90
C ASN A 748 -17.28 32.52 34.60
N PRO A 749 -17.47 31.65 35.63
CA PRO A 749 -16.38 30.85 36.18
C PRO A 749 -15.81 29.95 35.08
N SER A 750 -14.80 30.48 34.39
CA SER A 750 -14.34 29.96 33.11
C SER A 750 -13.82 28.54 33.28
N HIS A 751 -14.35 27.59 32.50
CA HIS A 751 -13.72 26.28 32.30
C HIS A 751 -12.30 26.41 31.71
N LEU A 752 -11.94 27.61 31.23
CA LEU A 752 -10.64 27.96 30.70
C LEU A 752 -9.54 27.85 31.77
N ARG A 753 -8.61 26.93 31.53
CA ARG A 753 -7.45 26.61 32.36
C ARG A 753 -6.16 27.12 31.73
N LYS A 754 -6.10 27.24 30.41
CA LYS A 754 -4.89 27.63 29.68
C LYS A 754 -5.21 28.72 28.68
N LEU A 755 -4.50 29.84 28.81
CA LEU A 755 -4.58 30.96 27.87
C LEU A 755 -3.17 31.36 27.45
N ASP A 756 -2.91 31.30 26.15
CA ASP A 756 -1.67 31.78 25.55
C ASP A 756 -1.94 33.08 24.78
N LEU A 757 -1.37 34.17 25.27
CA LEU A 757 -1.39 35.50 24.66
C LEU A 757 0.04 35.99 24.36
N SER A 758 1.03 35.10 24.35
CA SER A 758 2.41 35.42 23.97
C SER A 758 2.47 36.13 22.61
N TYR A 759 3.49 36.95 22.39
CA TYR A 759 3.70 37.68 21.14
C TYR A 759 2.56 38.66 20.74
N ASN A 760 1.74 39.10 21.70
CA ASN A 760 0.79 40.21 21.55
C ASN A 760 1.29 41.48 22.27
N HIS A 761 0.41 42.48 22.46
CA HIS A 761 0.70 43.71 23.20
C HIS A 761 -0.37 44.01 24.27
N PRO A 762 -0.49 43.19 25.33
CA PRO A 762 -1.52 43.37 26.37
C PRO A 762 -1.39 44.69 27.15
N GLY A 763 -0.23 45.36 27.13
CA GLY A 763 0.04 46.55 27.94
C GLY A 763 0.00 46.27 29.45
N ASP A 764 0.45 47.23 30.26
CA ASP A 764 0.52 47.07 31.72
C ASP A 764 -0.86 46.79 32.34
N SER A 765 -1.90 47.46 31.81
CA SER A 765 -3.25 47.35 32.32
C SER A 765 -3.93 46.04 31.91
N GLY A 766 -3.71 45.55 30.69
CA GLY A 766 -4.19 44.24 30.27
C GLY A 766 -3.51 43.10 31.03
N VAL A 767 -2.19 43.18 31.24
CA VAL A 767 -1.44 42.24 32.10
C VAL A 767 -1.99 42.22 33.51
N ARG A 768 -2.24 43.39 34.10
CA ARG A 768 -2.82 43.50 35.44
C ARG A 768 -4.22 42.89 35.51
N LEU A 769 -5.09 43.17 34.52
CA LEU A 769 -6.47 42.66 34.50
C LEU A 769 -6.52 41.13 34.35
N LEU A 770 -5.66 40.55 33.51
CA LEU A 770 -5.59 39.10 33.30
C LEU A 770 -4.91 38.40 34.48
N SER A 771 -3.85 38.97 35.05
CA SER A 771 -3.12 38.42 36.20
C SER A 771 -3.92 38.49 37.50
N ALA A 772 -4.72 39.54 37.72
CA ALA A 772 -5.65 39.60 38.87
C ALA A 772 -6.65 38.44 38.88
N GLY A 773 -6.92 37.86 37.69
CA GLY A 773 -7.71 36.65 37.53
C GLY A 773 -7.02 35.34 37.98
N LEU A 774 -5.71 35.34 38.24
CA LEU A 774 -4.96 34.20 38.81
C LEU A 774 -5.01 34.20 40.34
N GLU A 775 -5.27 35.34 40.96
CA GLU A 775 -5.30 35.52 42.42
C GLU A 775 -6.66 35.18 43.05
N ASP A 776 -7.70 34.98 42.23
CA ASP A 776 -9.03 34.59 42.67
C ASP A 776 -9.05 33.08 43.06
N PRO A 777 -9.28 32.73 44.34
CA PRO A 777 -9.27 31.35 44.82
C PRO A 777 -10.41 30.49 44.24
N HIS A 778 -11.37 31.09 43.54
CA HIS A 778 -12.46 30.38 42.87
C HIS A 778 -12.20 30.10 41.38
N ARG A 779 -11.04 30.53 40.83
CA ARG A 779 -10.64 30.27 39.44
C ARG A 779 -9.65 29.12 39.30
N ILE A 780 -9.69 28.42 38.16
CA ILE A 780 -8.90 27.22 37.84
C ILE A 780 -7.86 27.50 36.74
N MET A 781 -7.44 28.75 36.54
CA MET A 781 -6.45 29.09 35.50
C MET A 781 -5.08 28.50 35.87
N GLU A 782 -4.66 27.45 35.16
CA GLU A 782 -3.44 26.67 35.39
C GLU A 782 -2.22 27.28 34.69
N LYS A 783 -2.41 27.86 33.49
CA LYS A 783 -1.32 28.44 32.70
C LYS A 783 -1.79 29.70 31.97
N LEU A 784 -1.11 30.82 32.23
CA LEU A 784 -1.29 32.06 31.51
C LEU A 784 0.06 32.48 30.93
N ASP A 785 0.16 32.58 29.61
CA ASP A 785 1.36 33.08 28.92
C ASP A 785 1.09 34.50 28.39
N LEU A 786 1.91 35.44 28.84
CA LEU A 786 1.83 36.87 28.49
C LEU A 786 3.16 37.40 27.98
N ASP A 787 4.08 36.55 27.51
CA ASP A 787 5.38 37.02 27.00
C ASP A 787 5.19 37.94 25.78
N HIS A 788 5.15 39.25 26.04
CA HIS A 788 4.90 40.28 25.06
C HIS A 788 6.20 41.02 24.75
N GLY A 789 6.88 40.66 23.66
CA GLY A 789 8.13 41.32 23.28
C GLY A 789 7.98 42.73 22.72
N GLY A 790 7.05 43.56 23.23
CA GLY A 790 6.95 44.99 22.94
C GLY A 790 6.05 45.40 21.77
N GLU A 791 5.83 46.71 21.62
CA GLU A 791 4.92 47.32 20.62
C GLU A 791 5.33 46.99 19.16
N PHE A 792 6.62 46.77 18.89
CA PHE A 792 7.12 46.43 17.56
C PHE A 792 6.56 45.11 16.99
N ARG A 793 5.96 44.27 17.85
CA ARG A 793 5.27 43.03 17.46
C ARG A 793 3.86 43.25 16.90
N MET A 794 3.34 44.48 16.89
CA MET A 794 2.04 44.84 16.32
C MET A 794 2.09 45.01 14.79
N LYS A 795 2.65 44.02 14.09
CA LYS A 795 2.74 43.96 12.64
C LYS A 795 2.16 42.66 12.13
N SER A 796 1.46 42.68 11.00
CA SER A 796 0.96 41.46 10.36
C SER A 796 2.09 40.55 9.89
N GLY A 797 1.84 39.24 9.93
CA GLY A 797 2.75 38.21 9.41
C GLY A 797 4.10 38.09 10.14
N PRO A 798 5.10 37.41 9.53
CA PRO A 798 6.38 37.10 10.14
C PRO A 798 7.17 38.30 10.72
N ARG A 799 6.95 39.51 10.19
CA ARG A 799 7.63 40.74 10.64
C ARG A 799 7.39 41.07 12.12
N LYS A 800 6.36 40.51 12.76
CA LYS A 800 6.17 40.64 14.23
C LYS A 800 7.28 39.99 15.05
N TYR A 801 8.04 39.09 14.46
CA TYR A 801 9.15 38.39 15.08
C TYR A 801 10.51 39.02 14.76
N ALA A 802 10.53 40.26 14.27
CA ALA A 802 11.74 40.97 13.88
C ALA A 802 12.81 40.92 14.99
N CYS A 803 14.02 40.49 14.63
CA CYS A 803 15.18 40.50 15.49
C CYS A 803 16.38 41.12 14.75
N GLU A 804 17.33 41.68 15.52
CA GLU A 804 18.63 42.08 14.97
C GLU A 804 19.62 40.94 15.18
N VAL A 805 20.35 40.60 14.12
CA VAL A 805 21.46 39.64 14.14
C VAL A 805 22.72 40.33 13.64
N ILE A 806 23.89 39.91 14.10
CA ILE A 806 25.17 40.57 13.81
C ILE A 806 26.21 39.52 13.41
N LEU A 807 26.95 39.78 12.34
CA LEU A 807 27.99 38.88 11.85
C LEU A 807 29.11 38.72 12.87
N ASP A 808 29.60 37.50 13.06
CA ASP A 808 30.71 37.18 13.95
C ASP A 808 32.06 37.22 13.21
N PRO A 809 32.94 38.20 13.52
CA PRO A 809 34.29 38.25 12.94
C PRO A 809 35.16 37.03 13.27
N ASN A 810 34.83 36.27 14.32
CA ASN A 810 35.58 35.07 14.69
C ASN A 810 35.27 33.87 13.78
N THR A 811 34.09 33.86 13.13
CA THR A 811 33.69 32.79 12.21
C THR A 811 34.03 33.09 10.77
N ALA A 812 34.06 34.38 10.39
CA ALA A 812 34.29 34.83 9.02
C ALA A 812 35.56 34.26 8.38
N ALA A 813 35.42 33.66 7.18
CA ALA A 813 36.56 33.26 6.38
C ALA A 813 37.48 34.44 6.05
N ARG A 814 38.78 34.18 5.89
CA ARG A 814 39.77 35.26 5.67
C ARG A 814 39.57 36.01 4.35
N THR A 815 38.86 35.46 3.38
CA THR A 815 38.54 36.15 2.11
C THR A 815 37.28 37.02 2.20
N LEU A 816 36.62 37.05 3.37
CA LEU A 816 35.47 37.89 3.63
C LEU A 816 35.86 39.14 4.41
N SER A 817 35.32 40.28 4.00
CA SER A 817 35.41 41.55 4.74
C SER A 817 34.07 41.86 5.40
N LEU A 818 34.11 42.33 6.64
CA LEU A 818 32.93 42.75 7.41
C LEU A 818 32.93 44.27 7.53
N SER A 819 31.79 44.90 7.24
CA SER A 819 31.60 46.36 7.27
C SER A 819 30.25 46.71 7.90
N ASP A 820 29.93 48.01 8.00
CA ASP A 820 28.67 48.54 8.56
C ASP A 820 28.37 47.98 9.96
N GLN A 821 29.35 48.06 10.87
CA GLN A 821 29.25 47.51 12.22
C GLN A 821 28.94 46.00 12.23
N ASN A 822 29.53 45.25 11.30
CA ASN A 822 29.32 43.81 11.08
C ASN A 822 27.89 43.46 10.64
N LYS A 823 27.22 44.36 9.90
CA LYS A 823 25.95 44.06 9.22
C LYS A 823 26.12 43.70 7.74
N THR A 824 27.26 44.02 7.14
CA THR A 824 27.54 43.72 5.72
C THR A 824 28.76 42.81 5.59
N VAL A 825 28.62 41.72 4.80
CA VAL A 825 29.73 40.85 4.39
C VAL A 825 29.98 40.98 2.90
N THR A 826 31.24 41.12 2.49
CA THR A 826 31.65 41.22 1.07
C THR A 826 32.83 40.31 0.78
N SER A 827 32.78 39.58 -0.34
CA SER A 827 33.90 38.78 -0.85
C SER A 827 34.99 39.70 -1.41
N GLY A 828 36.25 39.49 -1.02
CA GLY A 828 37.35 40.36 -1.42
C GLY A 828 38.72 39.81 -1.05
N GLU A 829 39.68 40.73 -0.87
CA GLU A 829 41.06 40.36 -0.52
C GLU A 829 41.16 39.76 0.88
N LYS A 830 42.23 38.98 1.10
CA LYS A 830 42.48 38.28 2.35
C LYS A 830 42.66 39.26 3.51
N GLN A 831 41.71 39.26 4.44
CA GLN A 831 41.72 40.08 5.65
C GLN A 831 42.70 39.57 6.70
N PRO A 832 43.32 40.48 7.48
CA PRO A 832 44.32 40.14 8.50
C PRO A 832 43.68 39.62 9.81
N PHE A 833 42.67 38.75 9.72
CA PHE A 833 42.03 38.18 10.90
C PHE A 833 42.95 37.18 11.62
N PRO A 834 43.01 37.21 12.98
CA PRO A 834 43.76 36.24 13.76
C PRO A 834 43.18 34.84 13.57
N ASP A 835 44.03 33.82 13.68
CA ASP A 835 43.56 32.43 13.69
C ASP A 835 42.64 32.19 14.88
N HIS A 836 41.52 31.51 14.63
CA HIS A 836 40.50 31.22 15.61
C HIS A 836 39.91 29.81 15.33
N PRO A 837 39.62 29.00 16.37
CA PRO A 837 39.06 27.65 16.18
C PRO A 837 37.77 27.69 15.36
N GLU A 838 36.89 28.64 15.69
CA GLU A 838 35.57 28.83 15.09
C GLU A 838 35.57 29.41 13.67
N ARG A 839 36.74 29.70 13.07
CA ARG A 839 36.85 30.35 11.75
C ARG A 839 36.68 29.37 10.59
N PHE A 840 35.85 29.71 9.59
CA PHE A 840 35.84 28.98 8.33
C PHE A 840 37.16 29.16 7.57
N GLN A 841 37.77 28.06 7.14
CA GLN A 841 39.09 28.10 6.48
C GLN A 841 39.05 27.94 4.96
N CYS A 842 38.15 27.09 4.44
CA CYS A 842 38.16 26.68 3.04
C CYS A 842 37.08 27.38 2.22
N TRP A 843 35.87 27.51 2.77
CA TRP A 843 34.72 28.12 2.10
C TRP A 843 34.49 29.56 2.58
N GLU A 844 34.05 30.45 1.68
CA GLU A 844 33.77 31.87 1.95
C GLU A 844 32.46 32.04 2.74
N GLN A 845 32.49 31.68 4.04
CA GLN A 845 31.32 31.65 4.90
C GLN A 845 31.52 32.42 6.20
N VAL A 846 30.42 32.87 6.79
CA VAL A 846 30.37 33.56 8.09
C VAL A 846 29.06 33.23 8.80
N LEU A 847 29.07 33.15 10.13
CA LEU A 847 27.88 33.05 10.98
C LEU A 847 27.62 34.36 11.72
N CYS A 848 26.38 34.56 12.14
CA CYS A 848 26.02 35.54 13.15
C CYS A 848 26.42 35.06 14.56
N LYS A 849 26.50 35.99 15.50
CA LYS A 849 26.85 35.71 16.90
C LYS A 849 25.69 35.12 17.69
N GLU A 850 24.47 35.50 17.33
CA GLU A 850 23.26 35.15 18.07
C GLU A 850 22.78 33.75 17.70
N GLY A 851 22.74 32.85 18.69
CA GLY A 851 22.04 31.58 18.59
C GLY A 851 20.55 31.77 18.84
N LEU A 852 19.71 31.44 17.86
CA LEU A 852 18.28 31.68 17.89
C LEU A 852 17.52 30.45 18.37
N SER A 853 16.75 30.62 19.44
CA SER A 853 15.73 29.68 19.92
C SER A 853 14.42 30.46 20.09
N GLY A 854 13.30 29.87 19.67
CA GLY A 854 12.00 30.56 19.58
C GLY A 854 11.65 31.06 18.17
N ARG A 855 10.79 32.09 18.08
CA ARG A 855 10.32 32.66 16.81
C ARG A 855 11.09 33.93 16.45
N HIS A 856 11.73 33.96 15.29
CA HIS A 856 12.63 35.04 14.86
C HIS A 856 12.46 35.35 13.38
N TYR A 857 12.56 36.63 13.03
CA TYR A 857 12.50 37.11 11.66
C TYR A 857 13.60 38.14 11.40
N TRP A 858 14.31 38.00 10.28
CA TRP A 858 15.29 39.00 9.83
C TRP A 858 15.25 39.13 8.31
N GLU A 859 15.63 40.30 7.81
CA GLU A 859 15.70 40.57 6.38
C GLU A 859 17.13 40.92 5.96
N LEU A 860 17.48 40.59 4.73
CA LEU A 860 18.79 40.87 4.14
C LEU A 860 18.65 41.19 2.67
N GLU A 861 19.62 41.91 2.12
CA GLU A 861 19.73 42.23 0.71
C GLU A 861 21.05 41.70 0.15
N TRP A 862 21.02 41.12 -1.05
CA TRP A 862 22.19 40.55 -1.72
C TRP A 862 22.47 41.23 -3.08
N SER A 863 23.74 41.27 -3.47
CA SER A 863 24.19 41.89 -4.74
C SER A 863 24.21 40.90 -5.92
N GLU A 864 24.20 41.38 -7.17
CA GLU A 864 24.01 40.59 -8.41
C GLU A 864 24.84 39.29 -8.57
N GLY A 865 26.03 39.17 -7.99
CA GLY A 865 26.87 37.97 -8.13
C GLY A 865 26.44 36.74 -7.31
N GLY A 866 25.36 36.84 -6.53
CA GLY A 866 24.71 35.73 -5.85
C GLY A 866 25.17 35.51 -4.41
N ALA A 867 24.29 34.91 -3.61
CA ALA A 867 24.52 34.67 -2.19
C ALA A 867 23.80 33.41 -1.70
N GLY A 868 24.38 32.77 -0.69
CA GLY A 868 23.74 31.74 0.12
C GLY A 868 23.32 32.29 1.46
N ILE A 869 22.05 32.10 1.79
CA ILE A 869 21.46 32.48 3.07
C ILE A 869 21.17 31.19 3.82
N ALA A 870 21.75 31.03 5.00
CA ALA A 870 21.70 29.77 5.73
C ALA A 870 21.33 29.97 7.18
N VAL A 871 20.91 28.87 7.80
CA VAL A 871 20.79 28.72 9.23
C VAL A 871 21.42 27.38 9.61
N THR A 872 22.22 27.33 10.66
CA THR A 872 23.01 26.14 11.03
C THR A 872 23.08 25.94 12.54
N TYR A 873 23.25 24.68 12.92
CA TYR A 873 23.75 24.29 14.23
C TYR A 873 25.18 24.79 14.49
N GLU A 874 25.52 25.03 15.75
CA GLU A 874 26.84 25.54 16.16
C GLU A 874 27.95 24.54 15.81
N ALA A 875 27.62 23.25 15.94
CA ALA A 875 28.48 22.10 15.74
C ALA A 875 28.81 21.78 14.27
N ILE A 876 28.55 22.70 13.33
CA ILE A 876 28.97 22.55 11.94
C ILE A 876 30.49 22.50 11.82
N ASN A 877 31.02 21.64 10.94
CA ASN A 877 32.46 21.63 10.69
C ASN A 877 32.88 22.92 9.97
N ARG A 878 34.00 23.52 10.38
CA ARG A 878 34.49 24.79 9.82
C ARG A 878 35.80 24.64 9.06
N LYS A 879 36.30 23.41 8.94
CA LYS A 879 37.62 23.06 8.41
C LYS A 879 37.50 22.01 7.31
N GLY A 880 38.37 22.10 6.31
CA GLY A 880 38.40 21.16 5.18
C GLY A 880 37.50 21.58 4.02
N TRP A 881 37.66 20.89 2.88
CA TRP A 881 36.93 21.16 1.63
C TRP A 881 35.73 20.21 1.43
N GLY A 882 35.34 19.48 2.47
CA GLY A 882 34.24 18.51 2.42
C GLY A 882 32.85 19.16 2.54
N CYS A 883 31.82 18.39 2.18
CA CYS A 883 30.41 18.77 2.27
C CYS A 883 29.95 19.07 3.71
N ASP A 884 30.57 18.43 4.69
CA ASP A 884 30.34 18.63 6.12
C ASP A 884 30.66 20.05 6.61
N SER A 885 31.44 20.80 5.84
CA SER A 885 31.86 22.17 6.16
C SER A 885 31.18 23.28 5.36
N TRP A 886 30.34 22.94 4.37
CA TRP A 886 29.63 23.90 3.53
C TRP A 886 28.16 23.99 3.93
N LEU A 887 27.69 25.19 4.28
CA LEU A 887 26.29 25.51 4.59
C LEU A 887 25.35 25.01 3.47
N GLY A 888 24.35 24.22 3.85
CA GLY A 888 23.36 23.58 2.97
C GLY A 888 23.79 22.19 2.46
N SER A 889 25.08 21.86 2.50
CA SER A 889 25.61 20.60 1.98
C SER A 889 25.66 19.46 3.01
N ASN A 890 25.11 19.68 4.21
CA ASN A 890 25.08 18.74 5.33
C ASN A 890 23.70 18.74 6.01
N ASP A 891 23.51 17.85 6.97
CA ASP A 891 22.30 17.68 7.79
C ASP A 891 22.21 18.65 8.98
N LYS A 892 23.17 19.58 9.11
CA LYS A 892 23.23 20.58 10.19
C LYS A 892 22.86 21.99 9.74
N SER A 893 22.66 22.19 8.44
CA SER A 893 22.45 23.53 7.87
C SER A 893 21.46 23.52 6.71
N TRP A 894 20.55 24.49 6.74
CA TRP A 894 19.53 24.72 5.73
C TRP A 894 19.85 26.01 5.00
N SER A 895 19.78 26.01 3.68
CA SER A 895 20.21 27.17 2.89
C SER A 895 19.27 27.50 1.73
N LEU A 896 19.18 28.78 1.43
CA LEU A 896 18.59 29.32 0.22
C LEU A 896 19.70 29.97 -0.61
N ILE A 897 19.94 29.43 -1.81
CA ILE A 897 20.86 30.00 -2.78
C ILE A 897 20.07 30.98 -3.65
N CYS A 898 20.57 32.21 -3.71
CA CYS A 898 20.05 33.29 -4.55
C CYS A 898 21.05 33.54 -5.68
N SER A 899 20.62 33.42 -6.93
CA SER A 899 21.48 33.66 -8.10
C SER A 899 20.66 34.18 -9.28
N GLY A 900 21.02 35.38 -9.76
CA GLY A 900 20.29 36.07 -10.84
C GLY A 900 18.80 36.15 -10.51
N ASN A 901 17.96 35.61 -11.41
CA ASN A 901 16.52 35.58 -11.24
C ASN A 901 15.95 34.30 -10.60
N SER A 902 16.78 33.52 -9.90
CA SER A 902 16.41 32.18 -9.42
C SER A 902 16.74 31.98 -7.94
N TYR A 903 15.92 31.14 -7.29
CA TYR A 903 16.14 30.68 -5.93
C TYR A 903 16.23 29.16 -5.89
N THR A 904 17.14 28.62 -5.08
CA THR A 904 17.31 27.18 -4.89
C THR A 904 17.41 26.88 -3.40
N ALA A 905 16.48 26.09 -2.88
CA ALA A 905 16.59 25.54 -1.53
C ALA A 905 17.64 24.42 -1.52
N TRP A 906 18.49 24.39 -0.50
CA TRP A 906 19.61 23.46 -0.37
C TRP A 906 19.72 22.95 1.06
N TYR A 907 19.59 21.63 1.22
CA TYR A 907 19.73 20.93 2.49
C TYR A 907 20.29 19.54 2.26
N ASN A 908 21.22 19.09 3.11
CA ASN A 908 21.86 17.77 3.04
C ASN A 908 22.30 17.38 1.61
N ASN A 909 22.93 18.33 0.91
CA ASN A 909 23.41 18.20 -0.46
C ASN A 909 22.30 17.98 -1.53
N LYS A 910 21.02 18.07 -1.16
CA LYS A 910 19.88 18.02 -2.08
C LYS A 910 19.42 19.45 -2.42
N ARG A 911 19.38 19.77 -3.72
CA ARG A 911 18.95 21.07 -4.23
C ARG A 911 17.55 20.98 -4.83
N THR A 912 16.70 21.92 -4.47
CA THR A 912 15.33 22.06 -4.99
C THR A 912 15.19 23.45 -5.60
N THR A 913 15.10 23.52 -6.93
CA THR A 913 14.85 24.78 -7.64
C THR A 913 13.43 25.26 -7.36
N ILE A 914 13.30 26.53 -6.97
CA ILE A 914 12.02 27.16 -6.69
C ILE A 914 11.45 27.70 -8.02
N PRO A 915 10.17 27.44 -8.35
CA PRO A 915 9.55 27.91 -9.60
C PRO A 915 9.67 29.41 -9.82
N GLU A 916 9.79 29.85 -11.08
CA GLU A 916 9.89 31.26 -11.43
C GLU A 916 8.66 32.05 -10.99
N LEU A 917 8.89 33.11 -10.20
CA LEU A 917 7.88 34.06 -9.77
C LEU A 917 7.72 35.18 -10.82
N PRO A 918 6.53 35.79 -10.97
CA PRO A 918 6.29 36.85 -11.95
C PRO A 918 7.29 38.00 -11.84
N SER A 919 7.80 38.45 -12.98
CA SER A 919 8.95 39.35 -13.14
C SER A 919 8.70 40.81 -12.75
N SER A 920 7.43 41.22 -12.54
CA SER A 920 7.06 42.60 -12.21
C SER A 920 7.42 43.06 -10.79
N SER A 921 8.00 42.18 -9.95
CA SER A 921 8.33 42.43 -8.52
C SER A 921 9.77 42.02 -8.16
N TRP A 922 10.69 42.22 -9.13
CA TRP A 922 12.16 42.32 -9.09
C TRP A 922 12.92 42.69 -7.78
N SER A 923 12.86 41.97 -6.65
CA SER A 923 13.63 42.31 -5.42
C SER A 923 14.73 41.29 -5.05
N ASN A 924 15.91 41.81 -4.70
CA ASN A 924 17.04 41.06 -4.11
C ASN A 924 16.99 40.99 -2.58
N ARG A 925 15.87 41.42 -1.96
CA ARG A 925 15.68 41.35 -0.52
C ARG A 925 15.00 40.04 -0.14
N VAL A 926 15.57 39.33 0.82
CA VAL A 926 15.07 38.05 1.34
C VAL A 926 14.79 38.19 2.84
N GLY A 927 13.60 37.76 3.25
CA GLY A 927 13.21 37.62 4.64
C GLY A 927 13.33 36.16 5.06
N VAL A 928 13.83 35.92 6.26
CA VAL A 928 13.97 34.60 6.85
C VAL A 928 13.14 34.57 8.12
N TYR A 929 12.27 33.58 8.24
CA TYR A 929 11.44 33.34 9.42
C TYR A 929 11.74 31.97 10.00
N LEU A 930 12.18 31.93 11.25
CA LEU A 930 12.40 30.73 12.03
C LEU A 930 11.28 30.61 13.05
N ASP A 931 10.46 29.56 12.97
CA ASP A 931 9.58 29.11 14.07
C ASP A 931 10.21 27.85 14.68
N TRP A 932 11.16 28.06 15.60
CA TRP A 932 11.92 26.97 16.21
C TRP A 932 11.01 25.96 16.94
N PRO A 933 10.01 26.38 17.75
CA PRO A 933 9.08 25.44 18.40
C PRO A 933 8.24 24.63 17.42
N ALA A 934 7.84 25.22 16.29
CA ALA A 934 7.11 24.50 15.24
C ALA A 934 8.02 23.68 14.31
N GLY A 935 9.35 23.82 14.45
CA GLY A 935 10.29 23.13 13.58
C GLY A 935 10.29 23.64 12.14
N THR A 936 9.97 24.92 11.90
CA THR A 936 9.90 25.47 10.53
C THR A 936 10.91 26.59 10.28
N LEU A 937 11.51 26.59 9.08
CA LEU A 937 12.38 27.67 8.58
C LEU A 937 11.90 28.10 7.20
N SER A 938 11.29 29.28 7.13
CA SER A 938 10.67 29.82 5.92
C SER A 938 11.49 30.96 5.33
N PHE A 939 11.58 30.99 4.01
CA PHE A 939 12.21 32.04 3.23
C PHE A 939 11.15 32.78 2.42
N TYR A 940 11.28 34.10 2.38
CA TYR A 940 10.38 34.99 1.67
C TYR A 940 11.18 35.94 0.80
N ARG A 941 10.68 36.25 -0.37
CA ARG A 941 11.10 37.41 -1.14
C ARG A 941 10.34 38.62 -0.63
N VAL A 942 11.07 39.68 -0.33
CA VAL A 942 10.51 40.92 0.19
C VAL A 942 10.36 41.91 -0.97
N SER A 943 9.13 42.16 -1.41
CA SER A 943 8.83 43.14 -2.45
C SER A 943 8.00 44.27 -1.85
N SER A 944 8.61 45.44 -1.67
CA SER A 944 8.02 46.56 -0.92
C SER A 944 7.60 46.08 0.48
N ASP A 945 6.28 45.98 0.74
CA ASP A 945 5.72 45.50 2.00
C ASP A 945 5.08 44.11 1.91
N THR A 946 5.18 43.45 0.76
CA THR A 946 4.62 42.10 0.58
C THR A 946 5.70 41.05 0.74
N LEU A 947 5.42 40.05 1.57
CA LEU A 947 6.22 38.84 1.68
C LEU A 947 5.68 37.79 0.73
N ILE A 948 6.48 37.44 -0.28
CA ILE A 948 6.19 36.36 -1.21
C ILE A 948 6.93 35.13 -0.71
N HIS A 949 6.20 34.10 -0.28
CA HIS A 949 6.80 32.84 0.18
C HIS A 949 7.65 32.20 -0.94
N LEU A 950 8.86 31.75 -0.58
CA LEU A 950 9.78 31.06 -1.47
C LEU A 950 9.83 29.57 -1.14
N HIS A 951 10.15 29.24 0.12
CA HIS A 951 10.35 27.87 0.56
C HIS A 951 10.27 27.76 2.08
N THR A 952 9.85 26.60 2.58
CA THR A 952 9.91 26.27 4.01
C THR A 952 10.57 24.92 4.20
N PHE A 953 11.57 24.86 5.07
CA PHE A 953 12.11 23.60 5.60
C PHE A 953 11.37 23.22 6.88
N HIS A 954 11.16 21.92 7.06
CA HIS A 954 10.58 21.34 8.26
C HIS A 954 11.62 20.42 8.92
N SER A 955 11.89 20.62 10.20
CA SER A 955 12.86 19.83 10.96
C SER A 955 12.60 19.94 12.45
N THR A 956 12.85 18.87 13.20
CA THR A 956 12.91 18.94 14.66
C THR A 956 14.23 19.57 15.06
N PHE A 957 14.21 20.85 15.44
CA PHE A 957 15.40 21.54 15.90
C PHE A 957 15.75 21.11 17.33
N ILE A 958 17.00 20.72 17.55
CA ILE A 958 17.46 20.15 18.84
C ILE A 958 18.34 21.10 19.64
N GLU A 959 18.91 22.12 19.00
CA GLU A 959 19.76 23.13 19.61
C GLU A 959 19.50 24.51 18.96
N PRO A 960 19.99 25.62 19.55
CA PRO A 960 19.88 26.94 18.95
C PRO A 960 20.50 27.00 17.56
N LEU A 961 19.90 27.82 16.71
CA LEU A 961 20.27 27.95 15.31
C LEU A 961 20.93 29.29 15.02
N TYR A 962 22.05 29.26 14.30
CA TYR A 962 22.84 30.44 13.97
C TYR A 962 22.61 30.82 12.50
N PRO A 963 22.14 32.04 12.21
CA PRO A 963 22.13 32.56 10.84
C PRO A 963 23.55 32.55 10.27
N GLY A 964 23.67 32.21 8.99
CA GLY A 964 24.96 32.15 8.29
C GLY A 964 24.82 32.54 6.83
N PHE A 965 25.92 32.97 6.24
CA PHE A 965 25.95 33.48 4.88
C PHE A 965 27.20 33.02 4.14
N PHE A 966 27.06 32.84 2.84
CA PHE A 966 28.17 32.69 1.92
C PHE A 966 27.94 33.54 0.68
N VAL A 967 29.01 34.14 0.15
CA VAL A 967 28.92 35.10 -0.96
C VAL A 967 29.78 34.65 -2.14
N GLY A 968 29.31 34.92 -3.35
CA GLY A 968 30.12 34.72 -4.55
C GLY A 968 31.23 35.77 -4.70
N PRO A 969 32.23 35.54 -5.58
CA PRO A 969 33.27 36.51 -5.85
C PRO A 969 32.71 37.89 -6.24
N GLY A 970 33.18 38.96 -5.59
CA GLY A 970 32.73 40.32 -5.84
C GLY A 970 31.29 40.62 -5.39
N SER A 971 30.67 39.74 -4.60
CA SER A 971 29.31 39.90 -4.09
C SER A 971 29.29 40.26 -2.60
N SER A 972 28.16 40.83 -2.17
CA SER A 972 27.88 41.17 -0.79
C SER A 972 26.49 40.72 -0.34
N VAL A 973 26.35 40.57 0.98
CA VAL A 973 25.08 40.43 1.70
C VAL A 973 25.07 41.45 2.83
N SER A 974 23.98 42.21 2.93
CA SER A 974 23.76 43.22 3.96
C SER A 974 22.50 42.92 4.75
N LEU A 975 22.64 42.82 6.07
CA LEU A 975 21.52 42.68 7.00
C LEU A 975 20.73 43.98 7.07
N CYS A 976 19.44 43.89 6.79
CA CYS A 976 18.53 45.03 6.70
C CYS A 976 17.86 45.29 8.05
N GLN A 977 17.58 46.57 8.34
CA GLN A 977 16.69 46.92 9.43
C GLN A 977 15.25 46.62 9.02
N VAL A 978 14.55 45.83 9.84
CA VAL A 978 13.12 45.53 9.65
C VAL A 978 12.32 46.68 10.26
N VAL A 979 11.90 47.63 9.41
CA VAL A 979 11.16 48.84 9.83
C VAL A 979 9.73 48.52 10.19
#